data_AF-A0AAV0GWQ5-F1
#
_entry.id   AF-A0AAV0GWQ5-F1
#
_cell.length_a   1.000
_cell.length_b   1.000
_cell.length_c   1.000
_cell.angle_alpha   90.00
_cell.angle_beta   90.00
_cell.angle_gamma   90.00
#
_symmetry.space_group_name_H-M   'P 1'
#
loop_
_entity.id
_entity.type
_entity.pdbx_description
1 polymer ?
#
loop_
_entity_poly.entity_id
_entity_poly.type
_entity_poly.pdbx_seq_one_letter_code
_entity_poly.pdbx_strand_id
1 'polypeptide(L)'
;MLILGVCVADGVGEGCSERVQLQCNLPTSPEQPYGRWVVSICPAHCDTTRAMCFCGEGTKYPNRPVAEACGFQINHPVEPGAPILTDWTKDDLANIFTTNSSKAGWCNVDPVEAYAFRMKFKEECDCKYDGLSGRFCEVPVQCVCINQCSGHGHCRGGFCQCRSGWYGVDCSIPSVLSPVSGWPRWLRPAQLDIPNNENLTTPLFDLNALTKKKRPLVYVYDLPPEFNSLLLEGRHFKLECVNRIYDDGNATIWTEQLYGSQMAIYESLLASAHRTLNGEEADFFFVPVLDSCIITRADDAPHLSLQEHRGIRSSFTLDLYRKAYDHIVEHHPFWNRSSGRDHIWSFAWDEGACYAPKEIWNSMMLVHWGNTNSKHNHSTTAYWADNWDTITSDRRGTHPCFDPHKDLVLPAWKRPDAGSLSMKLWARPLEMRKTLFYFNGNLGPAYENGRPEATYSLGIRQKLAEEFGSSPNKDGKLGKQHMEDVIVTSQRTENYHGDLANSLFCGVLPGDGWSGRMEDSILQGCIPVVIQDGIFLPYENVLNYESFAVRLQEDEIPNLIKVLKAFNETEIGFKLRNVKKLWQRFMYRDSLLLEASRQKTKLGLVADWANELSKLTEDDVFTTFLQVLHYKLHNDPWREQLGHNPSSWVIPKKEEDQRSEEEGRVAVLISTEELDMKFDKFMRKPPVSSFAMDVVSSSFALDSNPLASPAWNSFRRRHQCLPLSSAAPRRRAVLCSALKSSPSLSVADSASSESVARIGSLSQVAGVLGCQWGDEGKGKLVDILAQHFDVVARCQGGANAGHTIYNSEGKKFALHLVPSGILNEDTLCVIGNGVVVHLPGLFKEIDGLEANGVSCKGRILVSDRAHLLFDFHQEVDGLREAELAKSFIGTTRRGIGPCYSSKVIRNGIRVSDLRHMDTFPQKLDLLLSDAASRFQGFNYGPEMLREEVEKYKRFAERLEPYIADTVYVMNEFISQKKKVLVEGGQATMLDIDFGTYPFVTSSSPSAGGICSGLGIAPRVLGDLIGVVKAYTTRVGSGPFPTEILGQGGDLLRFAGQEFGTTTGRPRRCGWLDIVALKYCCQINGFSSLNLTKLDVLSDLAEIQLGVSYKLPDGTAVKSFPADLRLLEQLKVEYEVLPGWQTDISSARSYSDLPKAAQRYVERIEELVGVPIHYIGIGPGRDALIYK
;
A
#
# COMPACT_ATOMS: atom_id res chain seq x y z
N MET A 1 6.05 1.16 31.89
CA MET A 1 6.04 2.55 31.39
C MET A 1 6.19 2.53 29.88
N LEU A 2 5.29 3.07 29.07
CA LEU A 2 3.85 3.28 29.25
C LEU A 2 3.27 3.65 27.87
N ILE A 3 2.83 2.65 27.08
CA ILE A 3 1.98 2.89 25.89
C ILE A 3 0.90 1.81 25.88
N LEU A 4 -0.33 2.30 25.87
CA LEU A 4 -1.62 1.62 25.93
C LEU A 4 -1.78 0.59 24.78
N GLY A 5 -2.59 -0.47 24.87
CA GLY A 5 -3.69 -0.72 25.81
C GLY A 5 -5.05 -0.79 25.09
N VAL A 6 -5.10 -1.47 23.94
CA VAL A 6 -6.31 -1.58 23.08
C VAL A 6 -6.89 -2.99 23.18
N CYS A 7 -8.21 -3.09 23.36
CA CYS A 7 -8.91 -4.35 23.55
C CYS A 7 -9.68 -4.76 22.29
N VAL A 8 -9.49 -6.02 21.86
CA VAL A 8 -10.18 -6.61 20.72
C VAL A 8 -11.25 -7.55 21.25
N ALA A 9 -12.52 -7.20 21.00
CA ALA A 9 -13.77 -7.76 21.55
C ALA A 9 -14.09 -7.43 23.03
N ASP A 10 -15.29 -6.87 23.25
CA ASP A 10 -16.10 -6.74 24.49
C ASP A 10 -15.42 -6.49 25.86
N GLY A 11 -14.19 -5.99 25.87
CA GLY A 11 -13.42 -5.71 27.09
C GLY A 11 -12.89 -4.28 27.16
N VAL A 12 -12.72 -3.76 28.37
CA VAL A 12 -12.10 -2.46 28.66
C VAL A 12 -11.10 -2.55 29.82
N GLY A 13 -10.33 -1.48 30.04
CA GLY A 13 -9.33 -1.39 31.11
C GLY A 13 -7.95 -1.95 30.73
N GLU A 14 -6.93 -1.64 31.54
CA GLU A 14 -5.56 -2.13 31.30
C GLU A 14 -5.53 -3.67 31.26
N GLY A 15 -5.07 -4.21 30.13
CA GLY A 15 -4.98 -5.66 29.91
C GLY A 15 -6.30 -6.35 29.59
N CYS A 16 -7.39 -5.61 29.32
CA CYS A 16 -8.66 -6.15 28.80
C CYS A 16 -9.33 -7.20 29.69
N SER A 17 -9.08 -7.11 31.00
CA SER A 17 -9.53 -8.10 31.99
C SER A 17 -10.98 -7.87 32.46
N GLU A 18 -11.53 -6.67 32.27
CA GLU A 18 -12.94 -6.39 32.54
C GLU A 18 -13.80 -6.71 31.32
N ARG A 19 -14.57 -7.81 31.38
CA ARG A 19 -15.67 -8.05 30.42
C ARG A 19 -16.74 -6.99 30.61
N VAL A 20 -17.15 -6.33 29.53
CA VAL A 20 -18.33 -5.46 29.55
C VAL A 20 -19.56 -6.33 29.77
N GLN A 21 -20.10 -6.31 30.99
CA GLN A 21 -21.37 -6.95 31.29
C GLN A 21 -22.52 -6.06 30.78
N LEU A 22 -22.77 -6.10 29.46
CA LEU A 22 -23.88 -5.42 28.83
C LEU A 22 -25.20 -5.92 29.42
N GLN A 23 -25.86 -5.08 30.24
CA GLN A 23 -27.17 -5.40 30.78
C GLN A 23 -28.20 -5.46 29.65
N CYS A 24 -28.94 -6.55 29.56
CA CYS A 24 -30.01 -6.70 28.58
C CYS A 24 -31.13 -5.69 28.83
N ASN A 25 -31.44 -4.88 27.80
CA ASN A 25 -32.67 -4.11 27.59
C ASN A 25 -33.51 -3.76 28.84
N LEU A 26 -33.10 -2.72 29.55
CA LEU A 26 -34.01 -1.86 30.31
C LEU A 26 -33.83 -0.40 29.85
N PRO A 27 -34.91 0.36 29.61
CA PRO A 27 -34.81 1.75 29.19
C PRO A 27 -34.23 2.60 30.32
N THR A 28 -33.11 3.28 30.05
CA THR A 28 -32.38 4.09 31.04
C THR A 28 -32.86 5.54 31.10
N SER A 29 -33.48 6.06 30.03
CA SER A 29 -34.05 7.41 29.98
C SER A 29 -35.11 7.55 28.89
N PRO A 30 -35.98 8.58 28.94
CA PRO A 30 -36.90 8.91 27.84
C PRO A 30 -36.19 9.25 26.51
N GLU A 31 -34.92 9.64 26.58
CA GLU A 31 -34.07 9.99 25.43
C GLU A 31 -33.40 8.76 24.78
N GLN A 32 -33.44 7.60 25.45
CA GLN A 32 -32.97 6.30 24.96
C GLN A 32 -34.04 5.22 25.26
N PRO A 33 -35.16 5.21 24.52
CA PRO A 33 -36.32 4.35 24.83
C PRO A 33 -36.07 2.84 24.64
N TYR A 34 -34.98 2.45 23.98
CA TYR A 34 -34.62 1.05 23.75
C TYR A 34 -33.12 0.80 24.02
N GLY A 35 -32.80 -0.40 24.49
CA GLY A 35 -31.43 -0.78 24.83
C GLY A 35 -30.52 -0.96 23.61
N ARG A 36 -29.21 -0.84 23.86
CA ARG A 36 -28.17 -0.89 22.83
C ARG A 36 -27.87 -2.34 22.42
N TRP A 37 -28.01 -2.61 21.11
CA TRP A 37 -27.55 -3.80 20.37
C TRP A 37 -28.40 -5.08 20.47
N VAL A 38 -28.63 -5.67 19.28
CA VAL A 38 -28.97 -7.07 19.08
C VAL A 38 -28.03 -7.60 17.99
N VAL A 39 -27.44 -8.77 18.24
CA VAL A 39 -26.41 -9.49 17.45
C VAL A 39 -25.00 -8.85 17.43
N SER A 40 -24.09 -9.47 18.18
CA SER A 40 -22.63 -9.38 17.97
C SER A 40 -22.21 -10.42 16.91
N ILE A 41 -21.28 -10.05 16.03
CA ILE A 41 -20.77 -10.90 14.95
C ILE A 41 -19.25 -10.93 14.98
N CYS A 42 -18.71 -12.05 15.45
CA CYS A 42 -17.28 -12.30 15.48
C CYS A 42 -16.73 -12.49 14.05
N PRO A 43 -15.69 -11.73 13.63
CA PRO A 43 -14.98 -12.00 12.40
C PRO A 43 -13.94 -13.12 12.62
N ALA A 44 -14.27 -14.35 12.22
CA ALA A 44 -13.36 -15.50 12.37
C ALA A 44 -12.40 -15.67 11.16
N HIS A 45 -12.85 -15.28 9.97
CA HIS A 45 -12.05 -15.26 8.74
C HIS A 45 -12.48 -14.09 7.85
N CYS A 46 -11.52 -13.43 7.19
CA CYS A 46 -11.77 -12.38 6.22
C CYS A 46 -11.24 -12.75 4.82
N ASP A 47 -12.09 -12.70 3.81
CA ASP A 47 -11.74 -12.88 2.40
C ASP A 47 -11.19 -11.56 1.83
N THR A 48 -9.86 -11.50 1.68
CA THR A 48 -9.12 -10.33 1.19
C THR A 48 -9.38 -10.01 -0.28
N THR A 49 -10.02 -10.91 -1.04
CA THR A 49 -10.43 -10.66 -2.44
C THR A 49 -11.83 -10.08 -2.57
N ARG A 50 -12.63 -10.12 -1.49
CA ARG A 50 -14.01 -9.62 -1.45
C ARG A 50 -14.28 -8.54 -0.40
N ALA A 51 -13.30 -8.25 0.46
CA ALA A 51 -13.41 -7.32 1.58
C ALA A 51 -14.54 -7.67 2.58
N MET A 52 -14.65 -8.95 2.95
CA MET A 52 -15.73 -9.45 3.82
C MET A 52 -15.21 -10.43 4.86
N CYS A 53 -15.79 -10.42 6.05
CA CYS A 53 -15.50 -11.41 7.10
C CYS A 53 -16.72 -12.31 7.38
N PHE A 54 -16.49 -13.48 7.98
CA PHE A 54 -17.56 -14.45 8.25
C PHE A 54 -17.61 -14.86 9.72
N CYS A 55 -18.83 -15.05 10.22
CA CYS A 55 -19.13 -15.62 11.53
C CYS A 55 -19.31 -17.14 11.40
N GLY A 56 -18.81 -17.90 12.37
CA GLY A 56 -18.97 -19.36 12.42
C GLY A 56 -20.41 -19.81 12.68
N GLU A 57 -20.59 -21.13 12.81
CA GLU A 57 -21.91 -21.74 13.01
C GLU A 57 -22.59 -21.34 14.33
N GLY A 58 -23.93 -21.26 14.29
CA GLY A 58 -24.77 -20.69 15.35
C GLY A 58 -25.85 -19.75 14.83
N THR A 59 -25.65 -19.21 13.62
CA THR A 59 -26.74 -18.77 12.74
C THR A 59 -27.54 -20.01 12.26
N LYS A 60 -28.43 -19.86 11.27
CA LYS A 60 -29.44 -20.86 10.83
C LYS A 60 -28.94 -22.30 10.54
N TYR A 61 -27.62 -22.51 10.45
CA TYR A 61 -26.97 -23.81 10.30
C TYR A 61 -25.95 -24.00 11.45
N PRO A 62 -26.30 -24.73 12.54
CA PRO A 62 -25.51 -24.71 13.80
C PRO A 62 -24.72 -25.99 14.15
N ASN A 63 -24.55 -26.97 13.25
CA ASN A 63 -24.16 -28.36 13.62
C ASN A 63 -23.26 -29.12 12.60
N ARG A 64 -22.35 -28.44 11.90
CA ARG A 64 -21.31 -29.00 11.02
C ARG A 64 -19.92 -28.77 11.63
N PRO A 65 -19.28 -29.80 12.22
CA PRO A 65 -18.15 -29.62 13.13
C PRO A 65 -16.91 -28.89 12.60
N VAL A 66 -16.24 -28.25 13.56
CA VAL A 66 -14.99 -27.49 13.46
C VAL A 66 -13.79 -28.38 13.08
N ALA A 67 -12.80 -27.80 12.40
CA ALA A 67 -11.43 -28.31 12.12
C ALA A 67 -11.28 -29.57 11.25
N GLU A 68 -12.07 -30.63 11.46
CA GLU A 68 -11.81 -31.94 10.86
C GLU A 68 -12.23 -32.02 9.38
N ALA A 69 -13.26 -31.28 8.97
CA ALA A 69 -13.71 -31.21 7.57
C ALA A 69 -12.76 -30.39 6.64
N CYS A 70 -11.71 -29.77 7.21
CA CYS A 70 -10.58 -29.20 6.47
C CYS A 70 -9.24 -29.87 6.84
N GLY A 71 -9.25 -30.97 7.59
CA GLY A 71 -8.07 -31.84 7.77
C GLY A 71 -7.09 -31.48 8.89
N PHE A 72 -7.49 -30.65 9.88
CA PHE A 72 -6.60 -30.24 10.99
C PHE A 72 -6.92 -30.97 12.30
N GLN A 73 -5.88 -31.36 13.05
CA GLN A 73 -6.01 -32.04 14.34
C GLN A 73 -6.02 -31.05 15.52
N ILE A 74 -6.78 -31.38 16.57
CA ILE A 74 -6.88 -30.59 17.81
C ILE A 74 -6.31 -31.40 18.98
N ASN A 75 -5.55 -30.75 19.86
CA ASN A 75 -4.99 -31.37 21.07
C ASN A 75 -5.78 -30.95 22.32
N HIS A 76 -6.23 -31.93 23.11
CA HIS A 76 -6.88 -31.66 24.40
C HIS A 76 -5.83 -31.38 25.51
N PRO A 77 -6.07 -30.38 26.37
CA PRO A 77 -5.14 -29.99 27.42
C PRO A 77 -5.21 -30.95 28.62
N VAL A 78 -4.06 -31.14 29.28
CA VAL A 78 -3.88 -32.16 30.33
C VAL A 78 -4.36 -31.69 31.72
N GLU A 79 -4.51 -30.39 31.95
CA GLU A 79 -4.94 -29.83 33.23
C GLU A 79 -6.37 -29.23 33.20
N PRO A 80 -7.20 -29.45 34.24
CA PRO A 80 -8.59 -28.97 34.24
C PRO A 80 -8.67 -27.45 34.32
N GLY A 81 -9.22 -26.83 33.28
CA GLY A 81 -9.43 -25.37 33.19
C GLY A 81 -8.48 -24.64 32.24
N ALA A 82 -7.48 -25.32 31.67
CA ALA A 82 -6.69 -24.79 30.55
C ALA A 82 -7.49 -24.87 29.23
N PRO A 83 -7.28 -23.92 28.28
CA PRO A 83 -8.00 -23.91 27.01
C PRO A 83 -7.52 -25.01 26.04
N ILE A 84 -8.44 -25.53 25.24
CA ILE A 84 -8.14 -26.45 24.13
C ILE A 84 -7.49 -25.66 22.99
N LEU A 85 -6.42 -26.19 22.41
CA LEU A 85 -5.63 -25.51 21.37
C LEU A 85 -5.64 -26.29 20.05
N THR A 86 -5.99 -25.58 18.97
CA THR A 86 -5.95 -26.06 17.59
C THR A 86 -4.58 -25.81 16.97
N ASP A 87 -4.09 -26.77 16.18
CA ASP A 87 -2.81 -26.65 15.47
C ASP A 87 -2.99 -25.93 14.11
N TRP A 88 -2.22 -24.86 13.89
CA TRP A 88 -2.32 -23.97 12.73
C TRP A 88 -1.21 -24.18 11.69
N THR A 89 -0.40 -25.25 11.78
CA THR A 89 0.86 -25.36 11.01
C THR A 89 0.77 -26.06 9.63
N LYS A 90 -0.38 -26.07 8.94
CA LYS A 90 -0.48 -26.58 7.55
C LYS A 90 -1.32 -25.68 6.65
N ASP A 91 -0.98 -25.68 5.37
CA ASP A 91 -1.61 -24.92 4.29
C ASP A 91 -2.27 -25.90 3.31
N ASP A 92 -3.30 -25.50 2.55
CA ASP A 92 -3.77 -26.27 1.39
C ASP A 92 -4.11 -25.43 0.14
N LEU A 93 -3.85 -26.04 -1.02
CA LEU A 93 -4.11 -25.69 -2.42
C LEU A 93 -3.47 -24.44 -3.05
N ALA A 94 -2.30 -24.73 -3.61
CA ALA A 94 -1.68 -24.09 -4.77
C ALA A 94 -2.61 -23.83 -5.98
N ASN A 95 -2.55 -22.61 -6.55
CA ASN A 95 -2.11 -22.39 -7.94
C ASN A 95 -2.06 -20.90 -8.33
N ILE A 96 -0.95 -20.46 -8.96
CA ILE A 96 -0.87 -19.56 -10.15
C ILE A 96 0.61 -19.28 -10.49
N PHE A 97 0.99 -19.61 -11.73
CA PHE A 97 2.33 -19.63 -12.35
C PHE A 97 2.51 -18.42 -13.32
N THR A 98 3.69 -17.90 -13.73
CA THR A 98 5.10 -17.97 -13.27
C THR A 98 5.94 -16.83 -13.92
N THR A 99 7.22 -16.69 -13.53
CA THR A 99 8.27 -15.97 -14.30
C THR A 99 8.96 -16.93 -15.31
N ASN A 100 9.74 -16.55 -16.33
CA ASN A 100 10.40 -15.28 -16.68
C ASN A 100 10.73 -15.24 -18.21
N SER A 101 11.64 -14.34 -18.63
CA SER A 101 12.32 -14.21 -19.96
C SER A 101 11.48 -13.59 -21.10
N SER A 102 11.82 -12.44 -21.68
CA SER A 102 12.85 -11.42 -21.36
C SER A 102 12.34 -10.02 -21.77
N LYS A 103 12.73 -8.94 -21.08
CA LYS A 103 12.20 -7.58 -21.34
C LYS A 103 12.85 -6.86 -22.53
N ALA A 104 12.01 -6.39 -23.47
CA ALA A 104 12.19 -5.11 -24.17
C ALA A 104 10.84 -4.60 -24.70
N GLY A 105 10.20 -3.67 -23.98
CA GLY A 105 8.95 -3.00 -24.38
C GLY A 105 7.67 -3.82 -24.17
N TRP A 106 6.63 -3.18 -23.63
CA TRP A 106 5.26 -3.67 -23.79
C TRP A 106 4.85 -3.50 -25.27
N CYS A 107 4.24 -4.54 -25.86
CA CYS A 107 3.47 -4.49 -27.11
C CYS A 107 4.18 -4.00 -28.40
N ASN A 108 5.40 -4.46 -28.71
CA ASN A 108 6.03 -4.26 -30.03
C ASN A 108 6.30 -5.59 -30.76
N VAL A 109 5.36 -6.02 -31.60
CA VAL A 109 5.53 -7.16 -32.54
C VAL A 109 4.95 -6.75 -33.90
N ASP A 110 5.59 -7.12 -35.00
CA ASP A 110 5.05 -6.86 -36.34
C ASP A 110 3.80 -7.74 -36.58
N PRO A 111 2.62 -7.16 -36.89
CA PRO A 111 1.40 -7.94 -37.07
C PRO A 111 1.47 -8.94 -38.23
N VAL A 112 2.20 -8.62 -39.31
CA VAL A 112 2.30 -9.49 -40.49
C VAL A 112 3.13 -10.73 -40.17
N GLU A 113 4.21 -10.59 -39.40
CA GLU A 113 5.01 -11.74 -38.96
C GLU A 113 4.30 -12.58 -37.88
N ALA A 114 3.48 -11.94 -37.04
CA ALA A 114 2.65 -12.62 -36.02
C ALA A 114 1.50 -13.43 -36.66
N TYR A 115 0.71 -12.85 -37.57
CA TYR A 115 -0.34 -13.59 -38.29
C TYR A 115 0.22 -14.67 -39.23
N ALA A 116 1.47 -14.54 -39.68
CA ALA A 116 2.19 -15.59 -40.41
C ALA A 116 2.76 -16.69 -39.49
N PHE A 117 2.47 -16.67 -38.18
CA PHE A 117 2.95 -17.61 -37.16
C PHE A 117 4.48 -17.74 -37.06
N ARG A 118 5.23 -16.71 -37.47
CA ARG A 118 6.71 -16.72 -37.46
C ARG A 118 7.32 -16.37 -36.11
N MET A 119 6.52 -15.82 -35.20
CA MET A 119 6.90 -15.54 -33.80
C MET A 119 5.83 -16.08 -32.84
N LYS A 120 6.23 -16.38 -31.59
CA LYS A 120 5.29 -16.74 -30.51
C LYS A 120 4.91 -15.51 -29.70
N PHE A 121 3.59 -15.28 -29.56
CA PHE A 121 3.00 -14.18 -28.82
C PHE A 121 2.56 -14.61 -27.40
N LYS A 122 2.39 -13.66 -26.48
CA LYS A 122 1.91 -13.89 -25.10
C LYS A 122 0.53 -13.25 -24.91
N GLU A 123 -0.48 -14.03 -24.52
CA GLU A 123 -1.89 -13.63 -24.51
C GLU A 123 -2.29 -12.57 -23.45
N GLU A 124 -1.33 -12.03 -22.70
CA GLU A 124 -1.52 -11.18 -21.52
C GLU A 124 -1.36 -9.67 -21.79
N CYS A 125 -1.32 -9.26 -23.06
CA CYS A 125 -1.18 -7.84 -23.44
C CYS A 125 -2.52 -7.09 -23.31
N ASP A 126 -2.67 -6.25 -22.28
CA ASP A 126 -3.81 -5.34 -22.14
C ASP A 126 -3.49 -3.94 -22.72
N CYS A 127 -3.87 -3.72 -23.98
CA CYS A 127 -3.63 -2.49 -24.74
C CYS A 127 -4.53 -1.30 -24.31
N LYS A 128 -5.52 -1.52 -23.43
CA LYS A 128 -6.65 -0.61 -23.19
C LYS A 128 -6.24 0.81 -22.81
N TYR A 129 -5.16 0.97 -22.05
CA TYR A 129 -4.65 2.26 -21.59
C TYR A 129 -3.83 3.05 -22.64
N ASP A 130 -3.44 2.42 -23.75
CA ASP A 130 -2.63 3.03 -24.81
C ASP A 130 -3.45 3.58 -25.99
N GLY A 131 -4.79 3.49 -25.94
CA GLY A 131 -5.70 3.92 -27.01
C GLY A 131 -5.82 2.94 -28.19
N LEU A 132 -5.39 1.70 -27.99
CA LEU A 132 -5.38 0.63 -28.98
C LEU A 132 -6.09 -0.61 -28.41
N SER A 133 -6.55 -1.49 -29.29
CA SER A 133 -7.27 -2.73 -29.00
C SER A 133 -6.93 -3.79 -30.05
N GLY A 134 -7.55 -4.97 -29.98
CA GLY A 134 -7.17 -6.12 -30.81
C GLY A 134 -6.12 -6.99 -30.11
N ARG A 135 -5.78 -8.13 -30.72
CA ARG A 135 -4.94 -9.16 -30.07
C ARG A 135 -3.46 -8.79 -30.01
N PHE A 136 -3.06 -7.78 -30.78
CA PHE A 136 -1.70 -7.24 -30.94
C PHE A 136 -1.65 -5.71 -30.80
N CYS A 137 -2.68 -5.09 -30.20
CA CYS A 137 -2.86 -3.63 -30.16
C CYS A 137 -2.99 -2.98 -31.56
N GLU A 138 -3.46 -3.73 -32.56
CA GLU A 138 -3.52 -3.38 -33.98
C GLU A 138 -4.74 -2.52 -34.38
N VAL A 139 -5.78 -2.47 -33.53
CA VAL A 139 -7.05 -1.78 -33.80
C VAL A 139 -7.12 -0.47 -33.00
N PRO A 140 -7.02 0.71 -33.63
CA PRO A 140 -7.13 1.98 -32.93
C PRO A 140 -8.51 2.15 -32.29
N VAL A 141 -8.55 2.43 -30.99
CA VAL A 141 -9.81 2.73 -30.29
C VAL A 141 -10.15 4.20 -30.55
N GLN A 142 -11.36 4.47 -31.03
CA GLN A 142 -11.86 5.85 -31.10
C GLN A 142 -12.14 6.36 -29.68
N CYS A 143 -11.12 6.96 -29.07
CA CYS A 143 -11.24 7.59 -27.77
C CYS A 143 -11.86 8.99 -27.89
N VAL A 144 -12.74 9.35 -26.95
CA VAL A 144 -13.25 10.70 -26.79
C VAL A 144 -12.75 11.23 -25.45
N CYS A 145 -11.94 12.27 -25.49
CA CYS A 145 -11.36 12.89 -24.30
C CYS A 145 -12.11 14.17 -23.94
N ILE A 146 -12.04 14.56 -22.66
CA ILE A 146 -12.64 15.80 -22.15
C ILE A 146 -12.21 16.98 -23.03
N ASN A 147 -13.19 17.81 -23.41
CA ASN A 147 -13.05 19.01 -24.24
C ASN A 147 -12.21 18.84 -25.53
N GLN A 148 -12.14 17.62 -26.09
CA GLN A 148 -11.28 17.28 -27.24
C GLN A 148 -9.81 17.70 -27.07
N CYS A 149 -9.31 17.66 -25.83
CA CYS A 149 -7.97 18.14 -25.50
C CYS A 149 -7.72 19.62 -25.87
N SER A 150 -8.76 20.46 -25.80
CA SER A 150 -8.73 21.91 -26.04
C SER A 150 -8.07 22.34 -27.37
N GLY A 151 -8.01 21.45 -28.37
CA GLY A 151 -7.23 21.66 -29.61
C GLY A 151 -5.70 21.61 -29.43
N HIS A 152 -5.24 21.35 -28.21
CA HIS A 152 -3.85 21.43 -27.76
C HIS A 152 -3.22 20.07 -27.40
N GLY A 153 -3.97 18.97 -27.53
CA GLY A 153 -3.48 17.61 -27.36
C GLY A 153 -3.85 16.66 -28.49
N HIS A 154 -3.50 15.39 -28.31
CA HIS A 154 -4.06 14.25 -29.02
C HIS A 154 -4.76 13.34 -28.00
N CYS A 155 -5.96 12.88 -28.33
CA CYS A 155 -6.72 11.99 -27.44
C CYS A 155 -6.18 10.56 -27.55
N ARG A 156 -5.79 9.95 -26.43
CA ARG A 156 -5.22 8.59 -26.37
C ARG A 156 -5.74 7.86 -25.13
N GLY A 157 -6.48 6.78 -25.33
CA GLY A 157 -7.03 5.97 -24.22
C GLY A 157 -8.03 6.71 -23.31
N GLY A 158 -8.74 7.72 -23.83
CA GLY A 158 -9.61 8.60 -23.02
C GLY A 158 -8.88 9.76 -22.33
N PHE A 159 -7.55 9.74 -22.33
CA PHE A 159 -6.70 10.80 -21.76
C PHE A 159 -6.14 11.73 -22.84
N CYS A 160 -6.04 13.01 -22.50
CA CYS A 160 -5.39 13.96 -23.39
C CYS A 160 -3.87 13.92 -23.28
N GLN A 161 -3.23 13.35 -24.30
CA GLN A 161 -1.79 13.44 -24.50
C GLN A 161 -1.47 14.81 -25.12
N CYS A 162 -1.17 15.77 -24.26
CA CYS A 162 -0.92 17.14 -24.67
C CYS A 162 0.28 17.27 -25.60
N ARG A 163 0.16 18.18 -26.58
CA ARG A 163 1.30 18.59 -27.41
C ARG A 163 2.30 19.30 -26.51
N SER A 164 3.58 19.26 -26.88
CA SER A 164 4.63 19.96 -26.12
C SER A 164 4.23 21.43 -25.90
N GLY A 165 4.20 21.87 -24.65
CA GLY A 165 3.67 23.18 -24.29
C GLY A 165 2.21 23.21 -23.84
N TRP A 166 1.52 22.06 -23.69
CA TRP A 166 0.26 21.95 -22.92
C TRP A 166 0.22 20.77 -21.90
N TYR A 167 -0.71 20.82 -20.94
CA TYR A 167 -0.93 19.99 -19.74
C TYR A 167 -2.43 20.09 -19.31
N GLY A 168 -2.85 19.27 -18.34
CA GLY A 168 -4.23 19.22 -17.82
C GLY A 168 -5.05 18.09 -18.44
N VAL A 169 -6.18 17.74 -17.82
CA VAL A 169 -7.04 16.60 -18.24
C VAL A 169 -7.56 16.75 -19.67
N ASP A 170 -7.68 17.99 -20.14
CA ASP A 170 -8.09 18.40 -21.48
C ASP A 170 -7.07 19.30 -22.19
N CYS A 171 -5.79 19.30 -21.80
CA CYS A 171 -4.74 20.15 -22.39
C CYS A 171 -5.01 21.66 -22.41
N SER A 172 -5.86 22.17 -21.52
CA SER A 172 -6.13 23.62 -21.38
C SER A 172 -5.01 24.41 -20.67
N ILE A 173 -4.06 23.73 -20.02
CA ILE A 173 -3.01 24.34 -19.19
C ILE A 173 -1.69 24.40 -19.97
N PRO A 174 -0.98 25.52 -20.13
CA PRO A 174 0.29 25.54 -20.85
C PRO A 174 1.44 24.86 -20.07
N SER A 175 2.44 24.33 -20.78
CA SER A 175 3.49 23.43 -20.23
C SER A 175 4.93 23.96 -20.31
N VAL A 176 5.15 25.02 -21.08
CA VAL A 176 6.43 25.74 -21.07
C VAL A 176 6.37 26.79 -19.96
N LEU A 177 7.51 27.35 -19.57
CA LEU A 177 7.59 28.65 -18.91
C LEU A 177 6.72 29.67 -19.69
N SER A 178 5.49 29.88 -19.22
CA SER A 178 4.43 30.62 -19.91
C SER A 178 3.84 31.65 -18.96
N PRO A 179 3.73 32.94 -19.37
CA PRO A 179 3.22 33.99 -18.52
C PRO A 179 1.85 33.65 -17.94
N VAL A 180 1.67 33.83 -16.64
CA VAL A 180 0.37 33.64 -15.96
C VAL A 180 -0.74 34.47 -16.61
N SER A 181 -0.39 35.60 -17.23
CA SER A 181 -1.30 36.42 -18.05
C SER A 181 -1.99 35.65 -19.20
N GLY A 182 -1.33 34.64 -19.78
CA GLY A 182 -1.88 33.76 -20.83
C GLY A 182 -2.76 32.61 -20.32
N TRP A 183 -2.88 32.41 -19.00
CA TRP A 183 -3.64 31.31 -18.43
C TRP A 183 -5.11 31.72 -18.23
N PRO A 184 -6.10 30.84 -18.52
CA PRO A 184 -7.50 31.10 -18.22
C PRO A 184 -7.69 31.50 -16.75
N ARG A 185 -8.54 32.49 -16.49
CA ARG A 185 -8.62 33.16 -15.17
C ARG A 185 -9.02 32.21 -14.03
N TRP A 186 -9.72 31.12 -14.34
CA TRP A 186 -10.17 30.06 -13.43
C TRP A 186 -9.13 28.95 -13.18
N LEU A 187 -7.98 29.00 -13.86
CA LEU A 187 -6.96 27.96 -13.90
C LEU A 187 -5.59 28.45 -13.38
N ARG A 188 -5.59 29.59 -12.67
CA ARG A 188 -4.41 30.17 -12.02
C ARG A 188 -4.39 29.67 -10.57
N PRO A 189 -3.38 28.89 -10.15
CA PRO A 189 -3.30 28.37 -8.78
C PRO A 189 -3.11 29.50 -7.77
N ALA A 190 -3.55 29.31 -6.52
CA ALA A 190 -3.40 30.31 -5.47
C ALA A 190 -1.93 30.54 -5.07
N GLN A 191 -1.07 29.53 -5.27
CA GLN A 191 0.38 29.65 -5.14
C GLN A 191 1.10 29.12 -6.39
N LEU A 192 2.13 29.85 -6.82
CA LEU A 192 3.00 29.50 -7.94
C LEU A 192 4.38 29.15 -7.39
N ASP A 193 4.84 27.92 -7.60
CA ASP A 193 6.23 27.54 -7.33
C ASP A 193 7.14 28.26 -8.34
N ILE A 194 7.75 29.37 -7.91
CA ILE A 194 8.73 30.13 -8.68
C ILE A 194 10.12 29.56 -8.37
N PRO A 195 10.90 29.10 -9.37
CA PRO A 195 12.27 28.63 -9.15
C PRO A 195 13.16 29.72 -8.54
N ASN A 196 13.88 29.40 -7.45
CA ASN A 196 14.75 30.33 -6.73
C ASN A 196 15.97 30.79 -7.57
N ASN A 197 15.80 31.84 -8.37
CA ASN A 197 16.72 32.97 -8.54
C ASN A 197 16.26 33.89 -9.70
N GLU A 198 15.69 35.05 -9.38
CA GLU A 198 15.97 36.33 -10.07
C GLU A 198 15.32 37.50 -9.30
N ASN A 199 15.98 38.67 -9.29
CA ASN A 199 15.52 39.84 -8.53
C ASN A 199 14.19 40.39 -9.10
N LEU A 200 13.11 40.26 -8.32
CA LEU A 200 11.76 40.71 -8.69
C LEU A 200 11.68 42.23 -8.86
N THR A 201 11.87 42.69 -10.10
CA THR A 201 11.48 44.02 -10.60
C THR A 201 10.46 43.94 -11.74
N THR A 202 9.91 42.75 -11.97
CA THR A 202 8.94 42.42 -13.03
C THR A 202 7.54 42.26 -12.40
N PRO A 203 6.47 42.76 -13.02
CA PRO A 203 5.11 42.58 -12.50
C PRO A 203 4.73 41.09 -12.39
N LEU A 204 3.98 40.75 -11.34
CA LEU A 204 3.58 39.37 -10.98
C LEU A 204 2.87 38.58 -12.11
N PHE A 205 2.31 39.28 -13.09
CA PHE A 205 1.52 38.71 -14.19
C PHE A 205 2.37 38.07 -15.30
N ASP A 206 3.66 38.39 -15.36
CA ASP A 206 4.62 37.94 -16.39
C ASP A 206 5.60 36.86 -15.88
N LEU A 207 5.34 36.30 -14.69
CA LEU A 207 6.11 35.18 -14.15
C LEU A 207 5.72 33.86 -14.84
N ASN A 208 6.70 32.95 -14.90
CA ASN A 208 6.60 31.64 -15.53
C ASN A 208 6.77 30.54 -14.46
N ALA A 209 5.87 29.56 -14.41
CA ALA A 209 5.84 28.52 -13.36
C ALA A 209 5.85 27.07 -13.92
N LEU A 210 6.00 26.07 -13.05
CA LEU A 210 6.28 24.67 -13.40
C LEU A 210 5.50 23.67 -12.51
N THR A 211 4.63 22.84 -13.10
CA THR A 211 3.85 21.80 -12.39
C THR A 211 4.38 20.38 -12.65
N LYS A 212 4.58 19.58 -11.59
CA LYS A 212 4.98 18.16 -11.69
C LYS A 212 3.78 17.22 -11.70
N LYS A 213 3.77 16.24 -12.61
CA LYS A 213 2.71 15.22 -12.72
C LYS A 213 2.93 14.08 -11.71
N LYS A 214 1.95 13.81 -10.85
CA LYS A 214 1.83 12.60 -10.01
C LYS A 214 0.49 11.92 -10.27
N ARG A 215 0.42 10.59 -10.20
CA ARG A 215 -0.86 9.86 -10.07
C ARG A 215 -1.38 10.04 -8.64
N PRO A 216 -2.69 10.22 -8.38
CA PRO A 216 -3.20 10.28 -7.02
C PRO A 216 -3.03 8.90 -6.36
N LEU A 217 -2.40 8.88 -5.20
CA LEU A 217 -2.33 7.72 -4.31
C LEU A 217 -3.40 7.83 -3.22
N VAL A 218 -4.15 6.76 -3.00
CA VAL A 218 -5.23 6.68 -2.01
C VAL A 218 -4.85 5.66 -0.96
N TYR A 219 -4.68 6.09 0.29
CA TYR A 219 -4.61 5.17 1.42
C TYR A 219 -6.02 4.80 1.85
N VAL A 220 -6.23 3.54 2.21
CA VAL A 220 -7.53 3.03 2.66
C VAL A 220 -7.38 2.67 4.14
N TYR A 221 -8.18 3.28 5.01
CA TYR A 221 -8.15 2.99 6.44
C TYR A 221 -8.53 1.54 6.72
N ASP A 222 -7.73 0.89 7.57
CA ASP A 222 -8.04 -0.42 8.14
C ASP A 222 -8.88 -0.19 9.41
N LEU A 223 -10.21 -0.08 9.23
CA LEU A 223 -11.13 0.18 10.33
C LEU A 223 -11.51 -1.12 11.07
N PRO A 224 -11.74 -1.04 12.40
CA PRO A 224 -12.25 -2.15 13.19
C PRO A 224 -13.52 -2.81 12.59
N PRO A 225 -13.69 -4.14 12.77
CA PRO A 225 -14.77 -4.90 12.13
C PRO A 225 -16.18 -4.37 12.41
N GLU A 226 -16.45 -3.70 13.54
CA GLU A 226 -17.76 -3.13 13.83
C GLU A 226 -18.27 -2.18 12.73
N PHE A 227 -17.38 -1.44 12.05
CA PHE A 227 -17.73 -0.51 10.98
C PHE A 227 -18.15 -1.17 9.66
N ASN A 228 -17.94 -2.49 9.53
CA ASN A 228 -18.40 -3.30 8.40
C ASN A 228 -19.27 -4.52 8.81
N SER A 229 -19.37 -4.81 10.11
CA SER A 229 -20.05 -6.00 10.68
C SER A 229 -21.51 -6.16 10.24
N LEU A 230 -22.25 -5.06 10.11
CA LEU A 230 -23.67 -5.07 9.77
C LEU A 230 -23.96 -5.53 8.33
N LEU A 231 -22.99 -5.38 7.40
CA LEU A 231 -23.06 -5.97 6.04
C LEU A 231 -22.99 -7.49 6.07
N LEU A 232 -22.25 -8.04 7.04
CA LEU A 232 -22.04 -9.47 7.19
C LEU A 232 -23.31 -10.13 7.78
N GLU A 233 -24.07 -9.38 8.59
CA GLU A 233 -25.38 -9.79 9.09
C GLU A 233 -26.50 -9.70 8.07
N GLY A 234 -26.54 -8.64 7.24
CA GLY A 234 -27.56 -8.45 6.20
C GLY A 234 -27.59 -9.54 5.11
N ARG A 235 -26.61 -10.45 5.11
CA ARG A 235 -26.62 -11.69 4.32
C ARG A 235 -27.50 -12.79 4.89
N HIS A 236 -27.77 -12.76 6.19
CA HIS A 236 -28.47 -13.80 6.94
C HIS A 236 -29.91 -13.42 7.29
N PHE A 237 -30.18 -12.13 7.48
CA PHE A 237 -31.51 -11.56 7.66
C PHE A 237 -31.78 -10.56 6.53
N LYS A 238 -32.84 -10.83 5.74
CA LYS A 238 -33.32 -10.08 4.56
C LYS A 238 -32.22 -9.45 3.69
N LEU A 239 -32.12 -9.97 2.47
CA LEU A 239 -31.06 -9.76 1.47
C LEU A 239 -30.97 -8.33 0.89
N GLU A 240 -31.49 -7.33 1.60
CA GLU A 240 -31.71 -5.94 1.19
C GLU A 240 -30.49 -5.04 1.47
N CYS A 241 -29.53 -5.50 2.28
CA CYS A 241 -28.35 -4.70 2.65
C CYS A 241 -27.06 -5.05 1.88
N VAL A 242 -27.12 -5.85 0.79
CA VAL A 242 -25.93 -6.29 0.04
C VAL A 242 -26.13 -6.12 -1.45
N ASN A 243 -25.09 -5.68 -2.17
CA ASN A 243 -25.10 -5.49 -3.63
C ASN A 243 -25.16 -6.81 -4.42
N ARG A 244 -24.70 -7.90 -3.81
CA ARG A 244 -24.72 -9.25 -4.37
C ARG A 244 -24.83 -10.34 -3.32
N ILE A 245 -25.57 -11.38 -3.66
CA ILE A 245 -25.70 -12.64 -2.94
C ILE A 245 -25.18 -13.78 -3.82
N TYR A 246 -25.00 -14.96 -3.24
CA TYR A 246 -24.60 -16.16 -3.97
C TYR A 246 -25.70 -17.21 -3.88
N ASP A 247 -25.96 -17.92 -4.97
CA ASP A 247 -26.84 -19.09 -4.97
C ASP A 247 -26.12 -20.34 -4.45
N ASP A 248 -26.86 -21.46 -4.38
CA ASP A 248 -26.33 -22.78 -3.96
C ASP A 248 -25.15 -23.25 -4.85
N GLY A 249 -25.04 -22.74 -6.08
CA GLY A 249 -23.95 -22.98 -7.03
C GLY A 249 -22.74 -22.04 -6.87
N ASN A 250 -22.74 -21.13 -5.88
CA ASN A 250 -21.77 -20.03 -5.74
C ASN A 250 -21.77 -19.01 -6.91
N ALA A 251 -22.77 -19.02 -7.78
CA ALA A 251 -22.95 -18.02 -8.82
C ALA A 251 -23.59 -16.75 -8.22
N THR A 252 -23.32 -15.61 -8.85
CA THR A 252 -23.64 -14.30 -8.26
C THR A 252 -24.98 -13.78 -8.72
N ILE A 253 -25.88 -13.56 -7.76
CA ILE A 253 -27.15 -12.86 -7.96
C ILE A 253 -26.96 -11.41 -7.51
N TRP A 254 -27.03 -10.49 -8.45
CA TRP A 254 -26.98 -9.04 -8.19
C TRP A 254 -28.31 -8.53 -7.65
N THR A 255 -28.27 -7.69 -6.63
CA THR A 255 -29.46 -7.02 -6.08
C THR A 255 -29.68 -5.66 -6.77
N GLU A 256 -30.89 -5.12 -6.61
CA GLU A 256 -31.28 -3.80 -7.12
C GLU A 256 -31.03 -2.67 -6.11
N GLN A 257 -30.26 -2.94 -5.05
CA GLN A 257 -30.12 -2.05 -3.90
C GLN A 257 -29.11 -0.92 -4.15
N LEU A 258 -29.54 0.32 -3.92
CA LEU A 258 -28.82 1.56 -4.28
C LEU A 258 -27.42 1.65 -3.65
N TYR A 259 -27.29 1.07 -2.45
CA TYR A 259 -26.09 0.98 -1.64
C TYR A 259 -24.89 0.29 -2.32
N GLY A 260 -25.10 -0.39 -3.45
CA GLY A 260 -24.03 -1.09 -4.15
C GLY A 260 -22.91 -0.19 -4.68
N SER A 261 -23.12 1.12 -4.75
CA SER A 261 -22.11 2.13 -5.09
C SER A 261 -20.94 2.15 -4.10
N GLN A 262 -21.23 2.12 -2.79
CA GLN A 262 -20.22 2.05 -1.72
C GLN A 262 -19.32 0.84 -1.88
N MET A 263 -19.92 -0.36 -2.01
CA MET A 263 -19.19 -1.61 -2.19
C MET A 263 -18.40 -1.64 -3.50
N ALA A 264 -18.98 -1.13 -4.60
CA ALA A 264 -18.29 -1.09 -5.89
C ALA A 264 -17.05 -0.18 -5.87
N ILE A 265 -17.16 1.03 -5.30
CA ILE A 265 -16.01 1.93 -5.12
C ILE A 265 -14.95 1.31 -4.19
N TYR A 266 -15.37 0.68 -3.09
CA TYR A 266 -14.45 0.07 -2.14
C TYR A 266 -13.69 -1.13 -2.75
N GLU A 267 -14.39 -2.08 -3.40
CA GLU A 267 -13.76 -3.20 -4.11
C GLU A 267 -12.81 -2.71 -5.21
N SER A 268 -13.23 -1.73 -6.02
CA SER A 268 -12.40 -1.15 -7.07
C SER A 268 -11.17 -0.42 -6.52
N LEU A 269 -11.27 0.31 -5.40
CA LEU A 269 -10.11 0.91 -4.73
C LEU A 269 -9.14 -0.16 -4.23
N LEU A 270 -9.62 -1.22 -3.57
CA LEU A 270 -8.78 -2.28 -3.03
C LEU A 270 -7.99 -3.04 -4.11
N ALA A 271 -8.57 -3.19 -5.31
CA ALA A 271 -7.96 -3.83 -6.47
C ALA A 271 -7.12 -2.86 -7.35
N SER A 272 -7.14 -1.55 -7.08
CA SER A 272 -6.55 -0.53 -7.95
C SER A 272 -5.09 -0.25 -7.66
N ALA A 273 -4.29 -0.02 -8.71
CA ALA A 273 -2.92 0.48 -8.62
C ALA A 273 -2.79 1.93 -8.11
N HIS A 274 -3.93 2.59 -7.82
CA HIS A 274 -3.98 3.86 -7.09
C HIS A 274 -3.97 3.68 -5.57
N ARG A 275 -4.23 2.47 -5.04
CA ARG A 275 -4.12 2.20 -3.61
C ARG A 275 -2.65 2.21 -3.18
N THR A 276 -2.38 2.83 -2.03
CA THR A 276 -1.13 2.63 -1.29
C THR A 276 -1.41 2.00 0.07
N LEU A 277 -0.43 1.25 0.57
CA LEU A 277 -0.40 0.73 1.94
C LEU A 277 0.43 1.64 2.87
N ASN A 278 1.06 2.69 2.33
CA ASN A 278 1.85 3.66 3.06
C ASN A 278 1.10 5.01 3.12
N GLY A 279 0.59 5.38 4.29
CA GLY A 279 -0.16 6.64 4.46
C GLY A 279 0.68 7.90 4.25
N GLU A 280 2.01 7.83 4.39
CA GLU A 280 2.92 8.97 4.21
C GLU A 280 3.02 9.43 2.74
N GLU A 281 2.82 8.53 1.77
CA GLU A 281 2.83 8.87 0.34
C GLU A 281 1.45 9.16 -0.24
N ALA A 282 0.39 9.03 0.57
CA ALA A 282 -0.99 9.15 0.12
C ALA A 282 -1.40 10.61 -0.15
N ASP A 283 -2.01 10.87 -1.30
CA ASP A 283 -2.59 12.16 -1.67
C ASP A 283 -4.01 12.33 -1.10
N PHE A 284 -4.72 11.21 -0.87
CA PHE A 284 -6.05 11.13 -0.26
C PHE A 284 -6.18 9.92 0.68
N PHE A 285 -7.13 9.98 1.61
CA PHE A 285 -7.48 8.88 2.52
C PHE A 285 -8.95 8.49 2.34
N PHE A 286 -9.23 7.25 1.96
CA PHE A 286 -10.59 6.72 1.88
C PHE A 286 -10.99 6.03 3.18
N VAL A 287 -12.16 6.39 3.71
CA VAL A 287 -12.69 5.85 4.97
C VAL A 287 -13.83 4.87 4.68
N PRO A 288 -13.64 3.54 4.87
CA PRO A 288 -14.62 2.52 4.48
C PRO A 288 -15.71 2.31 5.55
N VAL A 289 -16.43 3.37 5.91
CA VAL A 289 -17.67 3.26 6.70
C VAL A 289 -18.84 2.99 5.75
N LEU A 290 -19.64 1.97 6.08
CA LEU A 290 -20.67 1.42 5.20
C LEU A 290 -22.01 1.46 5.94
N ASP A 291 -22.65 2.62 5.88
CA ASP A 291 -23.85 3.01 6.64
C ASP A 291 -25.17 2.37 6.17
N SER A 292 -25.24 2.02 4.89
CA SER A 292 -26.36 1.37 4.19
C SER A 292 -27.14 0.33 5.00
N CYS A 293 -26.43 -0.52 5.78
CA CYS A 293 -27.06 -1.52 6.63
C CYS A 293 -27.83 -0.95 7.82
N ILE A 294 -27.37 0.14 8.43
CA ILE A 294 -28.06 0.78 9.58
C ILE A 294 -29.41 1.33 9.11
N ILE A 295 -29.40 2.00 7.97
CA ILE A 295 -30.57 2.66 7.38
C ILE A 295 -31.63 1.61 7.01
N THR A 296 -31.24 0.58 6.24
CA THR A 296 -32.14 -0.50 5.81
C THR A 296 -32.72 -1.30 6.97
N ARG A 297 -31.91 -1.64 7.98
CA ARG A 297 -32.38 -2.46 9.12
C ARG A 297 -33.41 -1.77 10.00
N ALA A 298 -33.45 -0.45 9.97
CA ALA A 298 -34.47 0.30 10.67
C ALA A 298 -35.84 0.30 9.94
N ASP A 299 -35.95 -0.24 8.72
CA ASP A 299 -37.25 -0.63 8.12
C ASP A 299 -37.75 -1.98 8.66
N ASP A 300 -36.84 -2.90 9.01
CA ASP A 300 -37.16 -4.22 9.57
C ASP A 300 -37.52 -4.22 11.06
N ALA A 301 -37.39 -3.08 11.73
CA ALA A 301 -37.85 -2.86 13.08
C ALA A 301 -39.26 -2.23 13.06
N PRO A 302 -40.36 -3.02 13.19
CA PRO A 302 -41.73 -2.49 13.07
C PRO A 302 -42.13 -1.50 14.18
N HIS A 303 -41.29 -1.28 15.18
CA HIS A 303 -41.43 -0.17 16.13
C HIS A 303 -40.84 1.14 15.57
N LEU A 304 -39.74 1.12 14.81
CA LEU A 304 -39.09 2.32 14.26
C LEU A 304 -39.82 2.95 13.07
N SER A 305 -40.88 2.31 12.53
CA SER A 305 -41.70 2.87 11.45
C SER A 305 -42.84 3.78 11.94
N LEU A 306 -43.03 3.92 13.26
CA LEU A 306 -44.05 4.82 13.82
C LEU A 306 -43.61 6.28 13.70
N GLN A 307 -44.60 7.17 13.59
CA GLN A 307 -44.42 8.63 13.50
C GLN A 307 -43.67 9.24 14.70
N GLU A 308 -43.56 8.47 15.78
CA GLU A 308 -42.91 8.78 17.07
C GLU A 308 -41.37 8.61 17.03
N HIS A 309 -40.82 7.92 16.02
CA HIS A 309 -39.39 7.54 15.94
C HIS A 309 -38.60 8.25 14.81
N ARG A 310 -39.09 9.40 14.37
CA ARG A 310 -38.44 10.24 13.35
C ARG A 310 -37.02 10.63 13.75
N GLY A 311 -36.07 10.56 12.81
CA GLY A 311 -34.68 10.97 13.02
C GLY A 311 -33.78 9.93 13.70
N ILE A 312 -34.33 8.83 14.22
CA ILE A 312 -33.53 7.79 14.89
C ILE A 312 -32.51 7.14 13.93
N ARG A 313 -32.89 6.91 12.66
CA ARG A 313 -32.00 6.36 11.62
C ARG A 313 -30.79 7.26 11.40
N SER A 314 -31.06 8.49 10.98
CA SER A 314 -30.07 9.55 10.76
C SER A 314 -29.19 9.77 12.00
N SER A 315 -29.75 9.68 13.22
CA SER A 315 -29.01 9.79 14.49
C SER A 315 -28.05 8.62 14.74
N PHE A 316 -28.46 7.36 14.49
CA PHE A 316 -27.56 6.20 14.64
C PHE A 316 -26.48 6.17 13.57
N THR A 317 -26.82 6.55 12.34
CA THR A 317 -25.84 6.67 11.27
C THR A 317 -24.79 7.73 11.59
N LEU A 318 -25.20 8.93 12.03
CA LEU A 318 -24.28 9.98 12.49
C LEU A 318 -23.32 9.48 13.59
N ASP A 319 -23.84 8.74 14.57
CA ASP A 319 -23.02 8.15 15.64
C ASP A 319 -22.03 7.09 15.12
N LEU A 320 -22.33 6.37 14.03
CA LEU A 320 -21.38 5.45 13.39
C LEU A 320 -20.21 6.22 12.78
N TYR A 321 -20.50 7.25 11.96
CA TYR A 321 -19.47 8.10 11.35
C TYR A 321 -18.60 8.78 12.41
N ARG A 322 -19.21 9.26 13.50
CA ARG A 322 -18.48 9.91 14.59
C ARG A 322 -17.51 8.95 15.28
N LYS A 323 -17.93 7.72 15.58
CA LYS A 323 -17.03 6.70 16.16
C LYS A 323 -15.87 6.34 15.23
N ALA A 324 -16.12 6.28 13.92
CA ALA A 324 -15.06 6.01 12.94
C ALA A 324 -14.05 7.15 12.91
N TYR A 325 -14.52 8.40 12.99
CA TYR A 325 -13.68 9.58 13.15
C TYR A 325 -12.87 9.52 14.45
N ASP A 326 -13.51 9.26 15.60
CA ASP A 326 -12.85 9.20 16.91
C ASP A 326 -11.73 8.13 16.88
N HIS A 327 -12.02 6.95 16.31
CA HIS A 327 -11.03 5.88 16.12
C HIS A 327 -9.87 6.31 15.21
N ILE A 328 -10.15 6.94 14.07
CA ILE A 328 -9.13 7.44 13.13
C ILE A 328 -8.20 8.44 13.81
N VAL A 329 -8.74 9.41 14.55
CA VAL A 329 -7.95 10.46 15.22
C VAL A 329 -7.11 9.90 16.36
N GLU A 330 -7.61 8.89 17.07
CA GLU A 330 -6.89 8.23 18.17
C GLU A 330 -5.75 7.30 17.67
N HIS A 331 -6.01 6.53 16.61
CA HIS A 331 -5.12 5.43 16.19
C HIS A 331 -4.23 5.73 14.98
N HIS A 332 -4.53 6.76 14.18
CA HIS A 332 -3.79 7.05 12.94
C HIS A 332 -3.34 8.53 12.86
N PRO A 333 -2.06 8.81 12.56
CA PRO A 333 -1.50 10.16 12.61
C PRO A 333 -1.97 11.08 11.47
N PHE A 334 -2.69 10.57 10.49
CA PHE A 334 -2.92 11.25 9.20
C PHE A 334 -4.04 12.31 9.21
N TRP A 335 -5.02 12.22 10.11
CA TRP A 335 -6.19 13.14 10.10
C TRP A 335 -5.79 14.62 10.24
N ASN A 336 -4.87 14.89 11.16
CA ASN A 336 -4.45 16.25 11.48
C ASN A 336 -3.58 16.90 10.39
N ARG A 337 -3.14 16.15 9.37
CA ARG A 337 -2.35 16.67 8.23
C ARG A 337 -3.09 17.76 7.46
N SER A 338 -4.40 17.60 7.31
CA SER A 338 -5.29 18.46 6.51
C SER A 338 -6.51 18.95 7.29
N SER A 339 -6.68 18.51 8.54
CA SER A 339 -7.93 18.60 9.31
C SER A 339 -9.12 17.95 8.59
N GLY A 340 -8.89 16.80 7.95
CA GLY A 340 -9.90 16.02 7.21
C GLY A 340 -10.04 16.36 5.72
N ARG A 341 -9.43 17.43 5.20
CA ARG A 341 -9.61 17.87 3.79
C ARG A 341 -9.02 16.94 2.72
N ASP A 342 -8.22 15.96 3.11
CA ASP A 342 -7.75 14.89 2.23
C ASP A 342 -8.47 13.56 2.47
N HIS A 343 -9.47 13.54 3.35
CA HIS A 343 -10.32 12.39 3.65
C HIS A 343 -11.54 12.37 2.75
N ILE A 344 -11.94 11.15 2.40
CA ILE A 344 -13.07 10.83 1.53
C ILE A 344 -13.98 9.87 2.29
N TRP A 345 -15.22 10.30 2.52
CA TRP A 345 -16.26 9.53 3.19
C TRP A 345 -17.40 9.28 2.21
N SER A 346 -18.04 8.11 2.29
CA SER A 346 -19.12 7.73 1.37
C SER A 346 -20.43 7.57 2.11
N PHE A 347 -21.51 8.16 1.57
CA PHE A 347 -22.85 8.23 2.15
C PHE A 347 -23.84 7.68 1.13
N ALA A 348 -24.53 6.60 1.47
CA ALA A 348 -25.43 5.93 0.55
C ALA A 348 -26.85 5.86 1.11
N TRP A 349 -27.62 6.95 1.05
CA TRP A 349 -29.08 6.96 1.03
C TRP A 349 -29.63 8.36 0.71
N ASP A 350 -30.96 8.50 0.68
CA ASP A 350 -31.70 9.74 0.42
C ASP A 350 -31.25 10.96 1.26
N GLU A 351 -30.73 10.80 2.47
CA GLU A 351 -30.23 11.95 3.26
C GLU A 351 -28.77 12.34 2.94
N GLY A 352 -28.02 11.51 2.21
CA GLY A 352 -26.63 11.75 1.85
C GLY A 352 -25.77 12.24 3.02
N ALA A 353 -25.05 13.34 2.84
CA ALA A 353 -24.22 13.91 3.90
C ALA A 353 -24.97 14.82 4.90
N CYS A 354 -26.31 14.88 4.91
CA CYS A 354 -27.07 15.60 5.96
C CYS A 354 -26.82 15.05 7.38
N TYR A 355 -26.54 13.74 7.50
CA TYR A 355 -26.21 13.09 8.77
C TYR A 355 -24.70 12.98 9.02
N ALA A 356 -23.85 13.65 8.25
CA ALA A 356 -22.44 13.78 8.57
C ALA A 356 -22.28 14.49 9.93
N PRO A 357 -21.52 13.92 10.89
CA PRO A 357 -21.16 14.65 12.10
C PRO A 357 -20.23 15.83 11.78
N LYS A 358 -20.35 16.91 12.56
CA LYS A 358 -19.59 18.16 12.35
C LYS A 358 -18.08 17.94 12.30
N GLU A 359 -17.59 16.93 13.02
CA GLU A 359 -16.18 16.56 13.11
C GLU A 359 -15.57 16.19 11.74
N ILE A 360 -16.36 15.59 10.85
CA ILE A 360 -15.88 15.15 9.52
C ILE A 360 -16.24 16.10 8.39
N TRP A 361 -17.06 17.13 8.61
CA TRP A 361 -17.58 18.00 7.55
C TRP A 361 -16.51 18.64 6.65
N ASN A 362 -15.32 18.88 7.20
CA ASN A 362 -14.14 19.34 6.46
C ASN A 362 -13.56 18.30 5.48
N SER A 363 -14.21 17.17 5.27
CA SER A 363 -13.82 16.13 4.31
C SER A 363 -14.64 16.21 3.02
N MET A 364 -14.18 15.49 2.00
CA MET A 364 -14.93 15.25 0.77
C MET A 364 -16.00 14.19 1.02
N MET A 365 -17.26 14.53 0.76
CA MET A 365 -18.38 13.60 0.84
C MET A 365 -18.71 13.08 -0.56
N LEU A 366 -18.62 11.76 -0.72
CA LEU A 366 -19.21 11.04 -1.83
C LEU A 366 -20.66 10.76 -1.45
N VAL A 367 -21.60 11.42 -2.10
CA VAL A 367 -23.03 11.24 -1.81
C VAL A 367 -23.69 10.50 -2.95
N HIS A 368 -24.67 9.67 -2.60
CA HIS A 368 -25.72 9.27 -3.54
C HIS A 368 -26.86 10.31 -3.54
N TRP A 369 -28.00 9.96 -4.13
CA TRP A 369 -29.14 10.85 -4.31
C TRP A 369 -29.72 11.36 -2.98
N GLY A 370 -30.46 12.48 -3.02
CA GLY A 370 -31.64 12.68 -2.17
C GLY A 370 -31.72 13.97 -1.33
N ASN A 371 -30.61 14.53 -0.87
CA ASN A 371 -30.60 15.90 -0.31
C ASN A 371 -29.37 16.73 -0.68
N THR A 372 -29.05 16.71 -1.98
CA THR A 372 -28.17 17.69 -2.63
C THR A 372 -28.90 18.99 -2.97
N ASN A 373 -30.06 19.25 -2.33
CA ASN A 373 -30.98 20.31 -2.70
C ASN A 373 -30.64 21.63 -2.00
N SER A 374 -30.16 22.60 -2.78
CA SER A 374 -29.84 23.95 -2.33
C SER A 374 -31.06 24.87 -2.10
N LYS A 375 -32.27 24.48 -2.54
CA LYS A 375 -33.51 25.29 -2.40
C LYS A 375 -34.29 25.03 -1.10
N HIS A 376 -33.95 24.02 -0.30
CA HIS A 376 -34.79 23.59 0.84
C HIS A 376 -34.02 23.45 2.16
N ASN A 377 -34.63 23.94 3.24
CA ASN A 377 -34.07 23.93 4.60
C ASN A 377 -34.50 22.71 5.43
N HIS A 378 -35.21 21.75 4.81
CA HIS A 378 -35.85 20.62 5.51
C HIS A 378 -35.67 19.29 4.77
N SER A 379 -35.87 18.17 5.47
CA SER A 379 -35.81 16.82 4.91
C SER A 379 -36.93 16.59 3.90
N THR A 380 -36.57 16.11 2.71
CA THR A 380 -37.50 15.78 1.60
C THR A 380 -37.44 14.31 1.19
N THR A 381 -36.98 13.43 2.10
CA THR A 381 -36.78 12.00 1.86
C THR A 381 -38.06 11.26 1.49
N ALA A 382 -37.92 10.08 0.89
CA ALA A 382 -39.06 9.18 0.65
C ALA A 382 -39.51 8.39 1.91
N TYR A 383 -38.86 8.62 3.06
CA TYR A 383 -38.95 7.80 4.28
C TYR A 383 -38.97 8.69 5.54
N TRP A 384 -40.11 8.80 6.22
CA TRP A 384 -40.26 9.72 7.38
C TRP A 384 -39.34 9.45 8.58
N ALA A 385 -38.78 8.25 8.70
CA ALA A 385 -37.80 7.91 9.73
C ALA A 385 -36.42 8.53 9.46
N ASP A 386 -36.10 8.78 8.19
CA ASP A 386 -34.94 9.52 7.73
C ASP A 386 -35.31 11.02 7.72
N ASN A 387 -35.01 11.69 8.83
CA ASN A 387 -35.36 13.10 9.04
C ASN A 387 -34.25 13.81 9.82
N TRP A 388 -33.36 14.49 9.08
CA TRP A 388 -32.26 15.27 9.65
C TRP A 388 -32.67 16.52 10.44
N ASP A 389 -33.87 17.08 10.21
CA ASP A 389 -34.34 18.32 10.88
C ASP A 389 -34.39 18.17 12.40
N THR A 390 -34.65 16.95 12.87
CA THR A 390 -34.77 16.61 14.28
C THR A 390 -33.42 16.41 14.98
N ILE A 391 -32.31 16.33 14.23
CA ILE A 391 -30.97 16.20 14.81
C ILE A 391 -30.47 17.58 15.23
N THR A 392 -30.06 17.66 16.49
CA THR A 392 -29.56 18.88 17.13
C THR A 392 -28.25 19.36 16.49
N SER A 393 -28.12 20.69 16.34
CA SER A 393 -26.94 21.33 15.73
C SER A 393 -25.64 21.12 16.52
N ASP A 394 -25.73 20.81 17.81
CA ASP A 394 -24.60 20.37 18.63
C ASP A 394 -24.02 19.01 18.22
N ARG A 395 -24.80 18.12 17.58
CA ARG A 395 -24.34 16.82 17.07
C ARG A 395 -23.89 16.88 15.61
N ARG A 396 -24.70 17.48 14.72
CA ARG A 396 -24.40 17.58 13.27
C ARG A 396 -23.78 18.89 12.82
N GLY A 397 -23.56 19.86 13.71
CA GLY A 397 -23.11 21.19 13.33
C GLY A 397 -24.19 22.03 12.64
N THR A 398 -23.74 23.11 11.99
CA THR A 398 -24.58 24.09 11.28
C THR A 398 -24.21 24.20 9.80
N HIS A 399 -23.61 23.16 9.23
CA HIS A 399 -23.23 23.11 7.81
C HIS A 399 -24.42 22.71 6.92
N PRO A 400 -24.37 23.02 5.61
CA PRO A 400 -25.32 22.44 4.64
C PRO A 400 -25.14 20.91 4.55
N CYS A 401 -26.08 20.23 3.91
CA CYS A 401 -25.98 18.79 3.66
C CYS A 401 -24.99 18.42 2.54
N PHE A 402 -24.73 19.35 1.61
CA PHE A 402 -23.90 19.14 0.44
C PHE A 402 -23.26 20.46 0.02
N ASP A 403 -21.97 20.43 -0.31
CA ASP A 403 -21.22 21.57 -0.85
C ASP A 403 -20.60 21.19 -2.21
N PRO A 404 -21.12 21.70 -3.34
CA PRO A 404 -20.68 21.32 -4.68
C PRO A 404 -19.22 21.68 -5.00
N HIS A 405 -18.57 22.53 -4.18
CA HIS A 405 -17.16 22.84 -4.33
C HIS A 405 -16.28 21.69 -3.86
N LYS A 406 -16.59 21.05 -2.72
CA LYS A 406 -15.78 19.96 -2.15
C LYS A 406 -16.34 18.56 -2.45
N ASP A 407 -17.67 18.41 -2.45
CA ASP A 407 -18.36 17.11 -2.49
C ASP A 407 -18.62 16.61 -3.92
N LEU A 408 -18.99 15.32 -4.03
CA LEU A 408 -19.20 14.65 -5.31
C LEU A 408 -20.44 13.75 -5.27
N VAL A 409 -21.35 13.97 -6.22
CA VAL A 409 -22.51 13.08 -6.42
C VAL A 409 -22.09 11.93 -7.34
N LEU A 410 -22.23 10.69 -6.87
CA LEU A 410 -21.92 9.48 -7.64
C LEU A 410 -23.18 8.88 -8.31
N PRO A 411 -23.06 8.21 -9.47
CA PRO A 411 -24.16 7.46 -10.07
C PRO A 411 -24.67 6.33 -9.18
N ALA A 412 -25.98 6.05 -9.26
CA ALA A 412 -26.61 4.92 -8.59
C ALA A 412 -26.01 3.57 -9.02
N TRP A 413 -25.96 2.62 -8.08
CA TRP A 413 -25.82 1.23 -8.46
C TRP A 413 -27.04 0.78 -9.27
N LYS A 414 -26.79 0.19 -10.44
CA LYS A 414 -27.82 -0.41 -11.29
C LYS A 414 -27.42 -1.84 -11.61
N ARG A 415 -28.35 -2.78 -11.43
CA ARG A 415 -28.12 -4.20 -11.74
C ARG A 415 -27.74 -4.34 -13.22
N PRO A 416 -26.72 -5.15 -13.58
CA PRO A 416 -26.44 -5.47 -14.97
C PRO A 416 -27.63 -6.19 -15.60
N ASP A 417 -28.21 -5.62 -16.65
CA ASP A 417 -29.27 -6.26 -17.43
C ASP A 417 -28.72 -6.81 -18.75
N ALA A 418 -28.67 -8.14 -18.84
CA ALA A 418 -28.22 -8.86 -20.02
C ALA A 418 -29.05 -8.52 -21.28
N GLY A 419 -30.34 -8.23 -21.12
CA GLY A 419 -31.23 -7.83 -22.21
C GLY A 419 -30.82 -6.48 -22.79
N SER A 420 -30.73 -5.45 -21.93
CA SER A 420 -30.26 -4.11 -22.32
C SER A 420 -28.88 -4.12 -22.98
N LEU A 421 -27.95 -4.93 -22.44
CA LEU A 421 -26.60 -5.12 -22.99
C LEU A 421 -26.61 -5.77 -24.39
N SER A 422 -27.35 -6.86 -24.55
CA SER A 422 -27.46 -7.57 -25.83
C SER A 422 -28.13 -6.73 -26.92
N MET A 423 -29.20 -6.00 -26.55
CA MET A 423 -29.95 -5.13 -27.46
C MET A 423 -29.28 -3.75 -27.70
N LYS A 424 -28.21 -3.42 -26.98
CA LYS A 424 -27.49 -2.15 -27.06
C LYS A 424 -28.39 -0.92 -26.94
N LEU A 425 -29.27 -0.93 -25.94
CA LEU A 425 -30.33 0.08 -25.79
C LEU A 425 -29.79 1.52 -25.70
N TRP A 426 -28.64 1.75 -25.04
CA TRP A 426 -27.94 3.05 -25.02
C TRP A 426 -27.62 3.62 -26.42
N ALA A 427 -27.54 2.76 -27.44
CA ALA A 427 -27.17 3.11 -28.81
C ALA A 427 -28.35 2.98 -29.79
N ARG A 428 -29.59 2.88 -29.31
CA ARG A 428 -30.78 2.68 -30.15
C ARG A 428 -30.96 3.82 -31.18
N PRO A 429 -31.13 3.52 -32.49
CA PRO A 429 -31.25 4.52 -33.55
C PRO A 429 -32.41 5.50 -33.37
N LEU A 430 -32.33 6.66 -34.01
CA LEU A 430 -33.33 7.73 -33.91
C LEU A 430 -34.69 7.29 -34.47
N GLU A 431 -34.66 6.56 -35.58
CA GLU A 431 -35.82 6.10 -36.36
C GLU A 431 -36.65 5.04 -35.60
N MET A 432 -36.05 4.42 -34.57
CA MET A 432 -36.71 3.45 -33.70
C MET A 432 -37.35 4.09 -32.46
N ARG A 433 -37.22 5.41 -32.27
CA ARG A 433 -37.75 6.14 -31.12
C ARG A 433 -39.08 6.79 -31.50
N LYS A 434 -40.16 6.15 -31.06
CA LYS A 434 -41.55 6.52 -31.40
C LYS A 434 -42.21 7.43 -30.37
N THR A 435 -41.71 7.42 -29.14
CA THR A 435 -42.24 8.24 -28.05
C THR A 435 -41.41 9.52 -27.96
N LEU A 436 -42.06 10.68 -27.92
CA LEU A 436 -41.38 11.95 -27.73
C LEU A 436 -40.87 12.07 -26.29
N PHE A 437 -41.77 11.92 -25.31
CA PHE A 437 -41.45 12.05 -23.89
C PHE A 437 -42.02 10.89 -23.08
N TYR A 438 -41.19 10.33 -22.19
CA TYR A 438 -41.57 9.21 -21.33
C TYR A 438 -41.25 9.45 -19.85
N PHE A 439 -42.23 9.21 -18.99
CA PHE A 439 -42.07 9.11 -17.55
C PHE A 439 -42.99 8.01 -17.00
N ASN A 440 -42.39 7.07 -16.24
CA ASN A 440 -43.13 6.02 -15.55
C ASN A 440 -42.79 6.04 -14.06
N GLY A 441 -43.74 6.39 -13.20
CA GLY A 441 -43.49 6.46 -11.77
C GLY A 441 -44.71 6.89 -10.97
N ASN A 442 -44.55 6.96 -9.65
CA ASN A 442 -45.63 7.37 -8.77
C ASN A 442 -46.05 8.83 -9.04
N LEU A 443 -47.32 9.01 -9.43
CA LEU A 443 -47.95 10.29 -9.82
C LEU A 443 -48.78 10.92 -8.67
N GLY A 444 -48.65 10.41 -7.45
CA GLY A 444 -49.35 10.93 -6.27
C GLY A 444 -50.81 10.47 -6.11
N PRO A 445 -51.55 11.05 -5.15
CA PRO A 445 -52.81 10.48 -4.64
C PRO A 445 -53.96 10.43 -5.65
N ALA A 446 -53.89 11.18 -6.75
CA ALA A 446 -54.88 11.14 -7.82
C ALA A 446 -54.93 9.79 -8.56
N TYR A 447 -53.88 8.96 -8.46
CA TYR A 447 -53.75 7.69 -9.17
C TYR A 447 -53.94 6.48 -8.24
N GLU A 448 -54.38 5.37 -8.82
CA GLU A 448 -54.46 4.08 -8.12
C GLU A 448 -53.05 3.63 -7.67
N ASN A 449 -52.94 3.16 -6.43
CA ASN A 449 -51.66 2.86 -5.75
C ASN A 449 -50.66 4.04 -5.67
N GLY A 450 -51.07 5.28 -5.96
CA GLY A 450 -50.26 6.48 -5.77
C GLY A 450 -50.02 6.79 -4.28
N ARG A 451 -48.83 7.31 -3.95
CA ARG A 451 -48.47 7.68 -2.56
C ARG A 451 -49.31 8.91 -2.14
N PRO A 452 -49.80 9.00 -0.89
CA PRO A 452 -50.59 10.15 -0.43
C PRO A 452 -49.85 11.49 -0.46
N GLU A 453 -48.52 11.46 -0.29
CA GLU A 453 -47.71 12.64 -0.02
C GLU A 453 -47.19 13.27 -1.33
N ALA A 454 -47.36 14.58 -1.49
CA ALA A 454 -46.71 15.32 -2.57
C ALA A 454 -45.23 15.65 -2.27
N THR A 455 -44.83 15.61 -0.99
CA THR A 455 -43.54 16.14 -0.49
C THR A 455 -42.32 15.42 -1.08
N TYR A 456 -42.35 14.08 -1.20
CA TYR A 456 -41.20 13.31 -1.69
C TYR A 456 -40.80 13.68 -3.12
N SER A 457 -41.71 14.24 -3.92
CA SER A 457 -41.45 14.69 -5.30
C SER A 457 -41.72 16.18 -5.50
N LEU A 458 -41.79 16.95 -4.42
CA LEU A 458 -42.01 18.41 -4.41
C LEU A 458 -43.24 18.87 -5.22
N GLY A 459 -44.25 18.01 -5.39
CA GLY A 459 -45.41 18.27 -6.25
C GLY A 459 -45.14 18.17 -7.77
N ILE A 460 -43.90 17.98 -8.21
CA ILE A 460 -43.47 18.01 -9.63
C ILE A 460 -44.13 16.88 -10.42
N ARG A 461 -44.16 15.66 -9.87
CA ARG A 461 -44.76 14.48 -10.53
C ARG A 461 -46.29 14.62 -10.67
N GLN A 462 -46.93 15.25 -9.69
CA GLN A 462 -48.37 15.54 -9.68
C GLN A 462 -48.70 16.59 -10.73
N LYS A 463 -47.95 17.71 -10.77
CA LYS A 463 -48.11 18.75 -11.80
C LYS A 463 -47.85 18.22 -13.21
N LEU A 464 -46.86 17.35 -13.40
CA LEU A 464 -46.63 16.67 -14.68
C LEU A 464 -47.79 15.75 -15.08
N ALA A 465 -48.39 15.03 -14.13
CA ALA A 465 -49.54 14.16 -14.37
C ALA A 465 -50.82 14.94 -14.70
N GLU A 466 -51.07 16.06 -14.03
CA GLU A 466 -52.20 16.95 -14.35
C GLU A 466 -52.12 17.51 -15.77
N GLU A 467 -50.92 17.82 -16.25
CA GLU A 467 -50.72 18.31 -17.62
C GLU A 467 -50.71 17.18 -18.65
N PHE A 468 -49.96 16.09 -18.46
CA PHE A 468 -49.67 15.10 -19.52
C PHE A 468 -50.04 13.65 -19.19
N GLY A 469 -50.71 13.37 -18.07
CA GLY A 469 -51.05 12.01 -17.63
C GLY A 469 -51.75 11.16 -18.69
N SER A 470 -51.13 10.03 -19.05
CA SER A 470 -51.54 9.12 -20.13
C SER A 470 -52.30 7.89 -19.64
N SER A 471 -52.29 7.63 -18.32
CA SER A 471 -53.26 6.73 -17.68
C SER A 471 -54.38 7.53 -17.02
N PRO A 472 -55.62 7.00 -16.96
CA PRO A 472 -56.70 7.65 -16.22
C PRO A 472 -56.38 7.75 -14.73
N ASN A 473 -56.70 8.91 -14.14
CA ASN A 473 -56.72 9.09 -12.70
C ASN A 473 -57.94 8.37 -12.06
N LYS A 474 -58.10 8.45 -10.74
CA LYS A 474 -59.25 7.86 -10.00
C LYS A 474 -60.63 8.38 -10.45
N ASP A 475 -60.70 9.55 -11.08
CA ASP A 475 -61.92 10.11 -11.66
C ASP A 475 -62.14 9.73 -13.14
N GLY A 476 -61.27 8.86 -13.70
CA GLY A 476 -61.31 8.46 -15.10
C GLY A 476 -60.75 9.49 -16.09
N LYS A 477 -60.04 10.52 -15.63
CA LYS A 477 -59.53 11.63 -16.46
C LYS A 477 -58.06 11.44 -16.84
N LEU A 478 -57.71 11.85 -18.06
CA LEU A 478 -56.33 12.03 -18.54
C LEU A 478 -55.84 13.46 -18.26
N GLY A 479 -54.54 13.72 -18.47
CA GLY A 479 -53.95 15.04 -18.35
C GLY A 479 -54.48 16.05 -19.38
N LYS A 480 -54.46 17.34 -19.04
CA LYS A 480 -55.04 18.45 -19.83
C LYS A 480 -54.51 18.53 -21.28
N GLN A 481 -53.25 18.13 -21.47
CA GLN A 481 -52.47 18.18 -22.71
C GLN A 481 -51.99 16.77 -23.14
N HIS A 482 -52.76 15.73 -22.80
CA HIS A 482 -52.45 14.35 -23.21
C HIS A 482 -52.29 14.20 -24.74
N MET A 483 -51.28 13.43 -25.16
CA MET A 483 -51.00 13.06 -26.55
C MET A 483 -50.48 11.61 -26.63
N GLU A 484 -50.66 10.95 -27.77
CA GLU A 484 -50.24 9.56 -27.97
C GLU A 484 -48.71 9.36 -27.91
N ASP A 485 -47.93 10.36 -28.33
CA ASP A 485 -46.45 10.36 -28.32
C ASP A 485 -45.85 10.78 -26.97
N VAL A 486 -46.69 11.05 -25.96
CA VAL A 486 -46.27 11.49 -24.61
C VAL A 486 -46.84 10.54 -23.56
N ILE A 487 -45.95 9.83 -22.88
CA ILE A 487 -46.30 8.79 -21.92
C ILE A 487 -45.92 9.25 -20.51
N VAL A 488 -46.90 9.65 -19.71
CA VAL A 488 -46.75 9.93 -18.27
C VAL A 488 -47.70 9.03 -17.51
N THR A 489 -47.19 7.99 -16.85
CA THR A 489 -48.04 6.94 -16.26
C THR A 489 -47.53 6.41 -14.91
N SER A 490 -48.45 5.98 -14.05
CA SER A 490 -48.15 5.23 -12.82
C SER A 490 -48.15 3.70 -13.00
N GLN A 491 -48.62 3.22 -14.16
CA GLN A 491 -48.74 1.79 -14.45
C GLN A 491 -47.35 1.19 -14.75
N ARG A 492 -46.91 0.22 -13.94
CA ARG A 492 -45.65 -0.50 -14.19
C ARG A 492 -45.75 -1.33 -15.46
N THR A 493 -44.70 -1.30 -16.27
CA THR A 493 -44.54 -2.06 -17.53
C THR A 493 -43.46 -3.12 -17.36
N GLU A 494 -43.66 -4.31 -17.93
CA GLU A 494 -42.63 -5.36 -17.96
C GLU A 494 -41.47 -5.00 -18.90
N ASN A 495 -41.67 -4.04 -19.83
CA ASN A 495 -40.70 -3.58 -20.82
C ASN A 495 -40.09 -2.21 -20.49
N TYR A 496 -40.01 -1.81 -19.21
CA TYR A 496 -39.59 -0.45 -18.79
C TYR A 496 -38.30 0.05 -19.49
N HIS A 497 -37.26 -0.79 -19.57
CA HIS A 497 -36.01 -0.44 -20.27
C HIS A 497 -36.19 -0.24 -21.78
N GLY A 498 -37.01 -1.09 -22.42
CA GLY A 498 -37.32 -0.97 -23.84
C GLY A 498 -38.16 0.28 -24.13
N ASP A 499 -39.07 0.65 -23.23
CA ASP A 499 -39.92 1.84 -23.37
C ASP A 499 -39.11 3.15 -23.21
N LEU A 500 -38.14 3.18 -22.27
CA LEU A 500 -37.14 4.26 -22.20
C LEU A 500 -36.32 4.35 -23.49
N ALA A 501 -35.81 3.23 -24.00
CA ALA A 501 -35.00 3.22 -25.22
C ALA A 501 -35.81 3.61 -26.47
N ASN A 502 -37.11 3.30 -26.51
CA ASN A 502 -38.07 3.72 -27.54
C ASN A 502 -38.43 5.21 -27.48
N SER A 503 -37.88 5.95 -26.52
CA SER A 503 -38.20 7.36 -26.29
C SER A 503 -37.06 8.28 -26.72
N LEU A 504 -37.39 9.50 -27.16
CA LEU A 504 -36.42 10.56 -27.41
C LEU A 504 -35.94 11.18 -26.10
N PHE A 505 -36.91 11.57 -25.26
CA PHE A 505 -36.69 12.29 -24.00
C PHE A 505 -37.32 11.53 -22.82
N CYS A 506 -36.62 11.47 -21.68
CA CYS A 506 -37.07 10.73 -20.50
C CYS A 506 -37.00 11.60 -19.23
N GLY A 507 -38.09 11.60 -18.45
CA GLY A 507 -38.22 12.46 -17.27
C GLY A 507 -37.34 12.02 -16.09
N VAL A 508 -36.45 12.92 -15.66
CA VAL A 508 -35.67 12.84 -14.42
C VAL A 508 -36.26 13.84 -13.43
N LEU A 509 -37.08 13.33 -12.50
CA LEU A 509 -37.92 14.11 -11.58
C LEU A 509 -37.70 13.63 -10.14
N PRO A 510 -37.76 14.51 -9.11
CA PRO A 510 -37.41 14.13 -7.73
C PRO A 510 -38.38 13.09 -7.19
N GLY A 511 -37.90 12.29 -6.24
CA GLY A 511 -38.66 11.30 -5.52
C GLY A 511 -38.02 9.92 -5.45
N ASP A 512 -38.73 9.00 -4.78
CA ASP A 512 -38.33 7.66 -4.34
C ASP A 512 -36.97 7.16 -4.89
N GLY A 513 -35.96 7.16 -4.01
CA GLY A 513 -34.54 6.94 -4.33
C GLY A 513 -34.26 5.62 -5.06
N TRP A 514 -35.12 4.61 -4.89
CA TRP A 514 -35.10 3.34 -5.63
C TRP A 514 -35.01 3.51 -7.15
N SER A 515 -35.41 4.67 -7.65
CA SER A 515 -35.47 4.96 -9.06
C SER A 515 -34.41 5.98 -9.50
N GLY A 516 -33.16 5.51 -9.62
CA GLY A 516 -32.08 6.22 -10.31
C GLY A 516 -32.42 6.52 -11.78
N ARG A 517 -33.27 7.51 -12.03
CA ARG A 517 -33.83 7.88 -13.34
C ARG A 517 -32.81 8.48 -14.28
N MET A 518 -31.80 9.14 -13.72
CA MET A 518 -30.69 9.69 -14.49
C MET A 518 -29.90 8.54 -15.13
N GLU A 519 -29.55 7.56 -14.31
CA GLU A 519 -28.87 6.33 -14.70
C GLU A 519 -29.76 5.52 -15.66
N ASP A 520 -31.05 5.33 -15.36
CA ASP A 520 -31.98 4.62 -16.26
C ASP A 520 -32.07 5.30 -17.64
N SER A 521 -32.20 6.63 -17.69
CA SER A 521 -32.26 7.37 -18.95
C SER A 521 -30.96 7.22 -19.74
N ILE A 522 -29.81 7.38 -19.09
CA ILE A 522 -28.49 7.29 -19.70
C ILE A 522 -28.15 5.87 -20.19
N LEU A 523 -28.35 4.85 -19.34
CA LEU A 523 -28.06 3.45 -19.66
C LEU A 523 -28.97 2.89 -20.76
N GLN A 524 -30.19 3.42 -20.89
CA GLN A 524 -31.12 3.08 -21.97
C GLN A 524 -31.09 4.08 -23.14
N GLY A 525 -30.15 5.03 -23.13
CA GLY A 525 -29.84 5.88 -24.28
C GLY A 525 -30.87 6.96 -24.56
N CYS A 526 -31.74 7.29 -23.62
CA CYS A 526 -32.75 8.33 -23.72
C CYS A 526 -32.17 9.68 -23.27
N ILE A 527 -32.55 10.79 -23.91
CA ILE A 527 -32.08 12.13 -23.50
C ILE A 527 -32.73 12.46 -22.15
N PRO A 528 -31.98 12.67 -21.06
CA PRO A 528 -32.57 13.01 -19.77
C PRO A 528 -33.21 14.40 -19.82
N VAL A 529 -34.43 14.53 -19.29
CA VAL A 529 -35.10 15.80 -19.04
C VAL A 529 -35.16 16.03 -17.54
N VAL A 530 -34.27 16.88 -17.05
CA VAL A 530 -34.10 17.18 -15.63
C VAL A 530 -35.06 18.31 -15.25
N ILE A 531 -36.05 17.99 -14.40
CA ILE A 531 -36.96 18.95 -13.78
C ILE A 531 -36.81 18.81 -12.27
N GLN A 532 -35.70 19.34 -11.75
CA GLN A 532 -35.21 19.15 -10.38
C GLN A 532 -34.42 20.38 -9.96
N ASP A 533 -35.08 21.46 -9.56
CA ASP A 533 -34.35 22.69 -9.31
C ASP A 533 -33.59 22.63 -7.98
N GLY A 534 -32.37 23.20 -7.97
CA GLY A 534 -31.52 23.23 -6.78
C GLY A 534 -30.86 21.89 -6.41
N ILE A 535 -31.29 20.77 -7.02
CA ILE A 535 -30.72 19.43 -6.84
C ILE A 535 -29.52 19.24 -7.78
N PHE A 536 -28.37 18.86 -7.22
CA PHE A 536 -27.19 18.42 -7.97
C PHE A 536 -27.27 16.93 -8.33
N LEU A 537 -26.97 16.63 -9.59
CA LEU A 537 -26.96 15.29 -10.17
C LEU A 537 -25.55 14.67 -10.30
N PRO A 538 -25.43 13.35 -10.58
CA PRO A 538 -24.14 12.67 -10.66
C PRO A 538 -23.13 13.34 -11.59
N TYR A 539 -21.96 13.68 -11.07
CA TYR A 539 -20.92 14.42 -11.78
C TYR A 539 -21.34 15.77 -12.40
N GLU A 540 -22.41 16.43 -11.94
CA GLU A 540 -22.87 17.72 -12.53
C GLU A 540 -21.85 18.86 -12.36
N ASN A 541 -20.99 18.81 -11.34
CA ASN A 541 -19.85 19.71 -11.19
C ASN A 541 -18.63 19.37 -12.08
N VAL A 542 -18.72 18.35 -12.94
CA VAL A 542 -17.60 17.85 -13.78
C VAL A 542 -18.01 17.63 -15.25
N LEU A 543 -19.24 17.19 -15.52
CA LEU A 543 -19.76 16.91 -16.85
C LEU A 543 -20.59 18.09 -17.38
N ASN A 544 -20.47 18.39 -18.68
CA ASN A 544 -21.35 19.35 -19.34
C ASN A 544 -22.75 18.74 -19.56
N TYR A 545 -23.66 18.93 -18.61
CA TYR A 545 -25.04 18.44 -18.66
C TYR A 545 -25.82 18.94 -19.87
N GLU A 546 -25.62 20.19 -20.30
CA GLU A 546 -26.29 20.75 -21.48
C GLU A 546 -25.98 19.98 -22.77
N SER A 547 -24.80 19.35 -22.86
CA SER A 547 -24.40 18.61 -24.05
C SER A 547 -25.15 17.29 -24.25
N PHE A 548 -25.83 16.75 -23.22
CA PHE A 548 -26.49 15.44 -23.31
C PHE A 548 -27.87 15.34 -22.63
N ALA A 549 -28.26 16.33 -21.82
CA ALA A 549 -29.57 16.42 -21.16
C ALA A 549 -30.31 17.71 -21.57
N VAL A 550 -31.54 17.86 -21.10
CA VAL A 550 -32.36 19.09 -21.16
C VAL A 550 -32.76 19.42 -19.73
N ARG A 551 -32.37 20.59 -19.20
CA ARG A 551 -32.80 21.06 -17.87
C ARG A 551 -33.96 22.04 -18.05
N LEU A 552 -35.04 21.85 -17.29
CA LEU A 552 -36.25 22.67 -17.32
C LEU A 552 -36.61 23.06 -15.88
N GLN A 553 -37.05 24.31 -15.70
CA GLN A 553 -37.55 24.78 -14.40
C GLN A 553 -38.91 24.16 -14.08
N GLU A 554 -39.25 24.08 -12.79
CA GLU A 554 -40.48 23.43 -12.32
C GLU A 554 -41.76 24.20 -12.70
N ASP A 555 -41.66 25.52 -12.89
CA ASP A 555 -42.76 26.35 -13.38
C ASP A 555 -43.10 26.06 -14.86
N GLU A 556 -42.08 25.87 -15.69
CA GLU A 556 -42.13 25.57 -17.14
C GLU A 556 -42.73 24.21 -17.54
N ILE A 557 -43.14 23.36 -16.59
CA ILE A 557 -43.79 22.06 -16.89
C ILE A 557 -44.91 22.16 -17.94
N PRO A 558 -45.87 23.13 -17.91
CA PRO A 558 -46.90 23.24 -18.94
C PRO A 558 -46.35 23.52 -20.35
N ASN A 559 -45.13 24.08 -20.47
CA ASN A 559 -44.43 24.34 -21.72
C ASN A 559 -43.51 23.16 -22.15
N LEU A 560 -43.34 22.11 -21.33
CA LEU A 560 -42.43 20.98 -21.57
C LEU A 560 -42.42 20.50 -23.02
N ILE A 561 -43.56 20.09 -23.56
CA ILE A 561 -43.64 19.53 -24.91
C ILE A 561 -43.33 20.56 -25.99
N LYS A 562 -43.67 21.84 -25.78
CA LYS A 562 -43.33 22.92 -26.70
C LYS A 562 -41.80 23.12 -26.75
N VAL A 563 -41.12 23.01 -25.62
CA VAL A 563 -39.64 23.05 -25.55
C VAL A 563 -39.03 21.82 -26.22
N LEU A 564 -39.52 20.61 -25.91
CA LEU A 564 -38.99 19.37 -26.51
C LEU A 564 -39.18 19.31 -28.03
N LYS A 565 -40.30 19.82 -28.56
CA LYS A 565 -40.57 19.93 -30.01
C LYS A 565 -39.79 21.07 -30.69
N ALA A 566 -39.11 21.94 -29.94
CA ALA A 566 -38.28 23.02 -30.52
C ALA A 566 -36.88 22.55 -30.91
N PHE A 567 -36.37 21.45 -30.32
CA PHE A 567 -35.09 20.86 -30.72
C PHE A 567 -35.19 20.24 -32.11
N ASN A 568 -34.25 20.58 -32.99
CA ASN A 568 -34.18 20.00 -34.32
C ASN A 568 -33.42 18.65 -34.32
N GLU A 569 -33.51 17.89 -35.42
CA GLU A 569 -32.87 16.57 -35.56
C GLU A 569 -31.34 16.59 -35.34
N THR A 570 -30.66 17.69 -35.65
CA THR A 570 -29.21 17.83 -35.44
C THR A 570 -28.87 17.94 -33.97
N GLU A 571 -29.68 18.67 -33.19
CA GLU A 571 -29.52 18.84 -31.74
C GLU A 571 -29.90 17.55 -30.99
N ILE A 572 -31.01 16.91 -31.36
CA ILE A 572 -31.43 15.60 -30.84
C ILE A 572 -30.32 14.57 -31.13
N GLY A 573 -29.85 14.50 -32.37
CA GLY A 573 -28.75 13.63 -32.78
C GLY A 573 -27.44 13.94 -32.03
N PHE A 574 -27.16 15.21 -31.70
CA PHE A 574 -26.00 15.59 -30.89
C PHE A 574 -26.12 15.08 -29.45
N LYS A 575 -27.25 15.33 -28.78
CA LYS A 575 -27.50 14.86 -27.41
C LYS A 575 -27.48 13.33 -27.34
N LEU A 576 -28.15 12.62 -28.25
CA LEU A 576 -28.11 11.14 -28.33
C LEU A 576 -26.68 10.60 -28.55
N ARG A 577 -25.87 11.24 -29.41
CA ARG A 577 -24.46 10.86 -29.59
C ARG A 577 -23.63 11.07 -28.32
N ASN A 578 -23.95 12.06 -27.50
CA ASN A 578 -23.23 12.31 -26.25
C ASN A 578 -23.70 11.37 -25.13
N VAL A 579 -24.99 11.07 -24.99
CA VAL A 579 -25.50 10.00 -24.11
C VAL A 579 -24.79 8.68 -24.44
N LYS A 580 -24.74 8.30 -25.72
CA LYS A 580 -24.04 7.10 -26.20
C LYS A 580 -22.52 7.08 -25.91
N LYS A 581 -21.88 8.23 -25.65
CA LYS A 581 -20.45 8.32 -25.27
C LYS A 581 -20.22 8.38 -23.76
N LEU A 582 -21.24 8.71 -22.98
CA LEU A 582 -21.13 8.94 -21.54
C LEU A 582 -21.70 7.80 -20.71
N TRP A 583 -22.52 6.92 -21.28
CA TRP A 583 -23.26 5.88 -20.54
C TRP A 583 -22.38 4.96 -19.66
N GLN A 584 -21.17 4.60 -20.09
CA GLN A 584 -20.27 3.77 -19.27
C GLN A 584 -19.85 4.50 -17.98
N ARG A 585 -19.76 5.83 -17.97
CA ARG A 585 -19.46 6.63 -16.78
C ARG A 585 -20.59 6.61 -15.72
N PHE A 586 -21.75 6.06 -16.07
CA PHE A 586 -22.89 5.80 -15.18
C PHE A 586 -23.03 4.29 -14.86
N MET A 587 -22.04 3.46 -15.23
CA MET A 587 -21.98 2.03 -14.96
C MET A 587 -20.72 1.63 -14.18
N TYR A 588 -20.87 0.83 -13.12
CA TYR A 588 -19.76 0.27 -12.33
C TYR A 588 -19.12 -0.96 -13.01
N ARG A 589 -18.72 -0.83 -14.29
CA ARG A 589 -18.28 -1.95 -15.13
C ARG A 589 -17.13 -2.73 -14.51
N ASP A 590 -16.12 -2.06 -13.96
CA ASP A 590 -14.89 -2.77 -13.58
C ASP A 590 -15.08 -3.61 -12.31
N SER A 591 -15.94 -3.19 -11.37
CA SER A 591 -16.38 -4.03 -10.24
C SER A 591 -17.13 -5.30 -10.71
N LEU A 592 -17.95 -5.18 -11.76
CA LEU A 592 -18.67 -6.32 -12.35
C LEU A 592 -17.71 -7.30 -13.05
N LEU A 593 -16.67 -6.80 -13.71
CA LEU A 593 -15.65 -7.62 -14.38
C LEU A 593 -14.72 -8.33 -13.39
N LEU A 594 -14.36 -7.70 -12.26
CA LEU A 594 -13.64 -8.34 -11.17
C LEU A 594 -14.41 -9.56 -10.64
N GLU A 595 -15.71 -9.40 -10.40
CA GLU A 595 -16.60 -10.48 -9.93
C GLU A 595 -16.86 -11.56 -10.99
N ALA A 596 -16.92 -11.20 -12.28
CA ALA A 596 -16.99 -12.16 -13.37
C ALA A 596 -15.69 -12.98 -13.51
N SER A 597 -14.53 -12.35 -13.34
CA SER A 597 -13.22 -13.02 -13.32
C SER A 597 -13.13 -14.01 -12.14
N ARG A 598 -13.61 -13.62 -10.95
CA ARG A 598 -13.72 -14.51 -9.79
C ARG A 598 -14.59 -15.74 -10.08
N GLN A 599 -15.74 -15.55 -10.73
CA GLN A 599 -16.62 -16.67 -11.14
C GLN A 599 -15.99 -17.56 -12.20
N LYS A 600 -15.29 -16.99 -13.20
CA LYS A 600 -14.51 -17.77 -14.19
C LYS A 600 -13.52 -18.71 -13.52
N THR A 601 -12.74 -18.19 -12.57
CA THR A 601 -11.72 -18.96 -11.85
C THR A 601 -12.33 -20.03 -10.95
N LYS A 602 -13.49 -19.75 -10.31
CA LYS A 602 -14.14 -20.70 -9.38
C LYS A 602 -15.01 -21.76 -10.05
N LEU A 603 -15.68 -21.43 -11.16
CA LEU A 603 -16.73 -22.25 -11.77
C LEU A 603 -16.44 -22.66 -13.23
N GLY A 604 -15.34 -22.16 -13.83
CA GLY A 604 -15.00 -22.41 -15.24
C GLY A 604 -15.93 -21.72 -16.25
N LEU A 605 -16.91 -20.93 -15.78
CA LEU A 605 -17.98 -20.34 -16.58
C LEU A 605 -18.05 -18.83 -16.34
N VAL A 606 -18.43 -18.09 -17.39
CA VAL A 606 -18.71 -16.65 -17.36
C VAL A 606 -20.07 -16.45 -18.03
N ALA A 607 -21.00 -15.80 -17.33
CA ALA A 607 -22.31 -15.49 -17.87
C ALA A 607 -22.22 -14.53 -19.08
N ASP A 608 -23.12 -14.68 -20.05
CA ASP A 608 -23.03 -13.97 -21.35
C ASP A 608 -22.96 -12.45 -21.22
N TRP A 609 -23.67 -11.87 -20.23
CA TRP A 609 -23.59 -10.43 -19.95
C TRP A 609 -22.17 -9.97 -19.60
N ALA A 610 -21.38 -10.77 -18.89
CA ALA A 610 -20.00 -10.42 -18.55
C ALA A 610 -19.06 -10.54 -19.74
N ASN A 611 -19.33 -11.47 -20.67
CA ASN A 611 -18.63 -11.53 -21.95
C ASN A 611 -18.93 -10.28 -22.80
N GLU A 612 -20.18 -9.79 -22.82
CA GLU A 612 -20.50 -8.50 -23.47
C GLU A 612 -19.86 -7.31 -22.76
N LEU A 613 -19.85 -7.26 -21.42
CA LEU A 613 -19.17 -6.20 -20.66
C LEU A 613 -17.66 -6.17 -20.90
N SER A 614 -17.00 -7.31 -21.09
CA SER A 614 -15.56 -7.34 -21.38
C SER A 614 -15.18 -6.73 -22.75
N LYS A 615 -16.14 -6.59 -23.66
CA LYS A 615 -15.95 -5.92 -24.97
C LYS A 615 -16.04 -4.40 -24.86
N LEU A 616 -16.49 -3.88 -23.71
CA LEU A 616 -16.62 -2.46 -23.47
C LEU A 616 -15.29 -1.88 -22.98
N THR A 617 -14.83 -0.81 -23.61
CA THR A 617 -13.49 -0.26 -23.39
C THR A 617 -13.45 1.19 -22.89
N GLU A 618 -14.59 1.86 -22.73
CA GLU A 618 -14.66 3.29 -22.35
C GLU A 618 -14.51 3.47 -20.82
N ASP A 619 -14.45 4.71 -20.34
CA ASP A 619 -14.31 5.00 -18.90
C ASP A 619 -15.58 4.64 -18.13
N ASP A 620 -15.40 3.97 -16.99
CA ASP A 620 -16.50 3.58 -16.09
C ASP A 620 -16.68 4.57 -14.91
N VAL A 621 -17.58 4.28 -13.97
CA VAL A 621 -17.79 5.13 -12.78
C VAL A 621 -16.50 5.29 -11.96
N PHE A 622 -15.78 4.19 -11.69
CA PHE A 622 -14.57 4.23 -10.86
C PHE A 622 -13.42 4.98 -11.55
N THR A 623 -13.27 4.78 -12.86
CA THR A 623 -12.33 5.51 -13.71
C THR A 623 -12.59 7.02 -13.66
N THR A 624 -13.87 7.41 -13.76
CA THR A 624 -14.30 8.81 -13.68
C THR A 624 -14.02 9.41 -12.30
N PHE A 625 -14.27 8.68 -11.21
CA PHE A 625 -13.94 9.10 -9.84
C PHE A 625 -12.43 9.38 -9.66
N LEU A 626 -11.55 8.50 -10.13
CA LEU A 626 -10.09 8.70 -10.06
C LEU A 626 -9.62 9.91 -10.89
N GLN A 627 -10.26 10.17 -12.04
CA GLN A 627 -10.01 11.38 -12.85
C GLN A 627 -10.36 12.66 -12.06
N VAL A 628 -11.48 12.66 -11.32
CA VAL A 628 -11.90 13.78 -10.46
C VAL A 628 -10.93 13.99 -9.29
N LEU A 629 -10.47 12.92 -8.63
CA LEU A 629 -9.46 13.04 -7.56
C LEU A 629 -8.15 13.63 -8.08
N HIS A 630 -7.68 13.22 -9.26
CA HIS A 630 -6.48 13.79 -9.86
C HIS A 630 -6.65 15.28 -10.21
N TYR A 631 -7.83 15.68 -10.69
CA TYR A 631 -8.15 17.10 -10.91
C TYR A 631 -8.14 17.88 -9.58
N LYS A 632 -8.86 17.39 -8.56
CA LYS A 632 -8.95 18.07 -7.26
C LYS A 632 -7.62 18.16 -6.51
N LEU A 633 -6.73 17.18 -6.67
CA LEU A 633 -5.38 17.21 -6.09
C LEU A 633 -4.55 18.44 -6.50
N HIS A 634 -4.80 18.96 -7.70
CA HIS A 634 -3.96 19.99 -8.32
C HIS A 634 -4.67 21.32 -8.61
N ASN A 635 -6.01 21.38 -8.53
CA ASN A 635 -6.79 22.54 -8.97
C ASN A 635 -7.89 22.96 -7.98
N ASP A 636 -8.06 22.30 -6.83
CA ASP A 636 -9.18 22.57 -5.92
C ASP A 636 -8.82 23.66 -4.88
N PRO A 637 -9.39 24.89 -4.97
CA PRO A 637 -9.04 25.98 -4.06
C PRO A 637 -9.42 25.69 -2.61
N TRP A 638 -10.37 24.77 -2.38
CA TRP A 638 -10.76 24.31 -1.05
C TRP A 638 -9.61 23.58 -0.32
N ARG A 639 -8.68 22.98 -1.07
CA ARG A 639 -7.42 22.41 -0.54
C ARG A 639 -6.30 23.46 -0.44
N GLU A 640 -6.31 24.49 -1.29
CA GLU A 640 -5.27 25.55 -1.32
C GLU A 640 -5.31 26.52 -0.13
N GLN A 641 -6.44 26.63 0.60
CA GLN A 641 -6.61 27.58 1.73
C GLN A 641 -5.73 27.32 2.99
N LEU A 642 -4.66 26.54 2.90
CA LEU A 642 -3.75 26.25 4.01
C LEU A 642 -2.41 27.00 3.90
N GLY A 643 -2.52 28.32 3.77
CA GLY A 643 -1.45 29.29 4.07
C GLY A 643 -1.97 30.36 5.04
N HIS A 644 -1.57 30.27 6.32
CA HIS A 644 -1.82 31.27 7.39
C HIS A 644 -3.28 31.58 7.81
N ASN A 645 -3.88 30.71 8.65
CA ASN A 645 -4.30 31.10 10.02
C ASN A 645 -4.91 29.93 10.82
N PRO A 646 -4.33 29.52 11.98
CA PRO A 646 -4.96 28.57 12.89
C PRO A 646 -6.15 29.14 13.70
N SER A 647 -6.38 30.45 13.65
CA SER A 647 -7.19 31.20 14.63
C SER A 647 -8.70 31.27 14.36
N SER A 648 -9.20 30.75 13.22
CA SER A 648 -10.63 30.81 12.88
C SER A 648 -11.45 29.60 13.35
N TRP A 649 -10.83 28.58 13.95
CA TRP A 649 -11.49 27.31 14.31
C TRP A 649 -11.50 27.09 15.83
N VAL A 650 -11.94 28.11 16.57
CA VAL A 650 -12.17 28.02 18.01
C VAL A 650 -13.55 27.40 18.26
N ILE A 651 -13.56 26.16 18.75
CA ILE A 651 -14.72 25.57 19.43
C ILE A 651 -15.04 26.47 20.64
N PRO A 652 -16.26 27.04 20.76
CA PRO A 652 -16.57 27.95 21.86
C PRO A 652 -16.47 27.24 23.22
N LYS A 653 -15.54 27.68 24.07
CA LYS A 653 -15.58 27.39 25.50
C LYS A 653 -16.53 28.38 26.18
N LYS A 654 -17.31 27.90 27.14
CA LYS A 654 -18.18 28.72 27.99
C LYS A 654 -17.37 29.76 28.75
N GLU A 655 -17.87 31.00 28.78
CA GLU A 655 -17.90 31.85 29.97
C GLU A 655 -19.01 32.91 29.81
N GLU A 656 -19.39 33.55 30.91
CA GLU A 656 -20.69 34.22 31.09
C GLU A 656 -20.72 35.72 30.71
N ASP A 657 -21.94 36.23 30.49
CA ASP A 657 -22.38 37.64 30.56
C ASP A 657 -21.46 38.78 30.05
N GLN A 658 -21.86 39.39 28.93
CA GLN A 658 -22.36 40.79 28.94
C GLN A 658 -23.09 41.21 27.64
N ARG A 659 -23.98 42.20 27.76
CA ARG A 659 -24.84 42.74 26.68
C ARG A 659 -24.14 43.85 25.89
N SER A 660 -24.40 43.95 24.58
CA SER A 660 -24.94 45.18 23.95
C SER A 660 -25.23 45.00 22.44
N GLU A 661 -26.22 45.74 21.96
CA GLU A 661 -26.78 45.82 20.61
C GLU A 661 -25.79 46.30 19.52
N GLU A 662 -25.95 45.88 18.25
CA GLU A 662 -26.57 46.71 17.17
C GLU A 662 -26.66 45.98 15.80
N GLU A 663 -27.45 46.55 14.87
CA GLU A 663 -27.92 45.96 13.60
C GLU A 663 -27.06 46.35 12.36
N GLY A 664 -27.20 45.68 11.19
CA GLY A 664 -26.63 46.29 9.96
C GLY A 664 -26.57 45.56 8.60
N ARG A 665 -27.70 45.17 8.01
CA ARG A 665 -28.01 45.18 6.54
C ARG A 665 -27.17 44.41 5.48
N VAL A 666 -27.92 43.52 4.82
CA VAL A 666 -27.87 43.03 3.43
C VAL A 666 -27.62 44.11 2.35
N ALA A 667 -26.88 43.76 1.29
CA ALA A 667 -27.14 44.22 -0.09
C ALA A 667 -26.55 43.27 -1.17
N VAL A 668 -27.40 42.77 -2.06
CA VAL A 668 -27.05 42.09 -3.33
C VAL A 668 -27.17 43.10 -4.47
N LEU A 669 -26.29 43.08 -5.47
CA LEU A 669 -26.58 43.63 -6.80
C LEU A 669 -25.76 42.92 -7.90
N ILE A 670 -26.42 42.64 -9.02
CA ILE A 670 -25.87 42.06 -10.26
C ILE A 670 -25.91 43.15 -11.34
N SER A 671 -24.89 43.24 -12.21
CA SER A 671 -25.03 43.88 -13.52
C SER A 671 -24.05 43.29 -14.55
N THR A 672 -24.59 42.89 -15.70
CA THR A 672 -23.89 42.46 -16.92
C THR A 672 -23.62 43.65 -17.86
N GLU A 673 -22.54 43.63 -18.67
CA GLU A 673 -22.58 43.78 -20.16
C GLU A 673 -21.19 44.00 -20.86
N GLU A 674 -21.11 43.43 -22.07
CA GLU A 674 -20.39 43.80 -23.33
C GLU A 674 -18.85 44.05 -23.47
N LEU A 675 -18.20 43.06 -24.09
CA LEU A 675 -17.50 43.04 -25.41
C LEU A 675 -16.55 44.18 -25.95
N ASP A 676 -15.36 43.68 -26.38
CA ASP A 676 -14.61 43.94 -27.64
C ASP A 676 -13.40 44.92 -27.82
N MET A 677 -12.27 44.29 -28.18
CA MET A 677 -11.25 44.64 -29.21
C MET A 677 -10.46 45.99 -29.23
N LYS A 678 -9.14 45.97 -28.87
CA LYS A 678 -7.95 45.98 -29.80
C LYS A 678 -6.57 46.29 -29.16
N PHE A 679 -5.51 45.88 -29.88
CA PHE A 679 -4.06 46.18 -29.76
C PHE A 679 -3.73 47.70 -29.58
N ASP A 680 -2.58 48.18 -29.08
CA ASP A 680 -1.19 47.76 -29.42
C ASP A 680 -0.08 48.27 -28.43
N LYS A 681 1.04 47.53 -28.37
CA LYS A 681 2.47 47.92 -28.14
C LYS A 681 3.06 48.83 -27.00
N PHE A 682 4.07 48.22 -26.34
CA PHE A 682 5.45 48.69 -26.03
C PHE A 682 5.75 49.85 -25.02
N MET A 683 6.53 49.55 -23.94
CA MET A 683 7.97 49.89 -23.71
C MET A 683 8.40 50.09 -22.22
N ARG A 684 9.60 49.60 -21.89
CA ARG A 684 10.56 50.06 -20.83
C ARG A 684 10.37 49.69 -19.34
N LYS A 685 10.94 48.53 -18.98
CA LYS A 685 12.01 48.28 -17.96
C LYS A 685 12.90 49.51 -17.57
N PRO A 686 13.77 49.45 -16.52
CA PRO A 686 13.65 48.97 -15.11
C PRO A 686 14.35 50.03 -14.16
N PRO A 687 15.25 49.80 -13.15
CA PRO A 687 15.62 48.61 -12.32
C PRO A 687 15.98 48.87 -10.80
N VAL A 688 16.51 47.80 -10.18
CA VAL A 688 17.55 47.66 -9.12
C VAL A 688 17.22 47.68 -7.61
N SER A 689 17.76 46.62 -6.95
CA SER A 689 18.46 46.56 -5.63
C SER A 689 17.71 46.70 -4.30
N SER A 690 18.17 46.11 -3.19
CA SER A 690 18.98 44.90 -2.87
C SER A 690 19.22 44.84 -1.34
N PHE A 691 19.92 43.80 -0.85
CA PHE A 691 20.30 43.53 0.55
C PHE A 691 19.12 43.06 1.44
N ALA A 692 19.07 41.85 1.99
CA ALA A 692 20.05 40.84 2.42
C ALA A 692 20.60 40.98 3.86
N MET A 693 20.47 39.84 4.54
CA MET A 693 21.40 39.24 5.51
C MET A 693 21.40 39.69 6.99
N ASP A 694 21.35 38.64 7.83
CA ASP A 694 22.27 38.36 8.94
C ASP A 694 22.01 38.97 10.35
N VAL A 695 22.29 38.27 11.47
CA VAL A 695 22.67 36.84 11.72
C VAL A 695 22.69 36.54 13.25
N VAL A 696 22.83 35.24 13.62
CA VAL A 696 23.21 34.65 14.95
C VAL A 696 22.31 34.95 16.19
N SER A 697 22.23 34.15 17.27
CA SER A 697 23.12 33.10 17.83
C SER A 697 22.50 32.34 19.03
N SER A 698 23.01 31.11 19.23
CA SER A 698 23.46 30.50 20.50
C SER A 698 22.51 30.05 21.63
N SER A 699 22.40 28.72 21.75
CA SER A 699 23.05 27.87 22.79
C SER A 699 22.50 27.73 24.23
N PHE A 700 22.79 26.53 24.78
CA PHE A 700 22.64 26.01 26.15
C PHE A 700 21.19 25.68 26.59
N ALA A 701 20.76 24.43 26.85
CA ALA A 701 21.33 23.18 27.37
C ALA A 701 21.32 23.02 28.91
N LEU A 702 20.71 21.91 29.38
CA LEU A 702 21.15 20.95 30.43
C LEU A 702 20.00 20.42 31.32
N ASP A 703 19.97 19.09 31.46
CA ASP A 703 19.68 18.28 32.67
C ASP A 703 18.31 18.38 33.38
N SER A 704 17.80 17.36 34.10
CA SER A 704 18.42 16.13 34.65
C SER A 704 17.41 14.96 34.86
N ASN A 705 17.99 13.77 35.05
CA ASN A 705 17.40 12.46 35.43
C ASN A 705 17.48 12.31 37.00
N PRO A 706 17.44 11.15 37.71
CA PRO A 706 16.86 9.78 37.51
C PRO A 706 16.31 9.09 38.82
N LEU A 707 16.13 7.74 38.82
CA LEU A 707 16.13 6.75 39.97
C LEU A 707 14.89 6.68 40.92
N ALA A 708 14.51 5.55 41.58
CA ALA A 708 14.83 4.11 41.50
C ALA A 708 13.77 3.23 42.28
N SER A 709 14.00 1.90 42.33
CA SER A 709 13.24 0.76 42.93
C SER A 709 13.24 0.72 44.51
N PRO A 710 12.74 -0.30 45.28
CA PRO A 710 12.32 -1.69 44.92
C PRO A 710 11.17 -2.41 45.73
N ALA A 711 10.85 -3.63 45.29
CA ALA A 711 10.62 -4.89 46.05
C ALA A 711 9.53 -5.13 47.14
N TRP A 712 8.75 -6.20 46.87
CA TRP A 712 8.38 -7.37 47.73
C TRP A 712 7.25 -7.28 48.80
N ASN A 713 6.29 -8.21 48.63
CA ASN A 713 5.26 -8.62 49.60
C ASN A 713 5.82 -9.55 50.68
N SER A 714 5.29 -9.50 51.92
CA SER A 714 4.50 -10.62 52.50
C SER A 714 4.07 -10.41 53.98
N PHE A 715 3.10 -11.22 54.41
CA PHE A 715 2.65 -11.51 55.79
C PHE A 715 1.84 -10.47 56.63
N ARG A 716 0.53 -10.52 56.40
CA ARG A 716 -0.55 -10.88 57.38
C ARG A 716 -0.56 -10.29 58.81
N ARG A 717 -1.76 -9.73 59.11
CA ARG A 717 -2.58 -9.77 60.36
C ARG A 717 -2.50 -8.60 61.38
N ARG A 718 -3.57 -7.77 61.27
CA ARG A 718 -4.57 -7.43 62.30
C ARG A 718 -4.28 -6.38 63.41
N HIS A 719 -5.22 -5.44 63.45
CA HIS A 719 -5.76 -4.63 64.56
C HIS A 719 -5.12 -3.29 64.97
N GLN A 720 -5.89 -2.24 64.65
CA GLN A 720 -6.32 -1.10 65.49
C GLN A 720 -5.39 0.11 65.77
N CYS A 721 -5.76 1.22 65.10
CA CYS A 721 -6.04 2.55 65.66
C CYS A 721 -4.90 3.42 66.29
N LEU A 722 -4.47 4.41 65.48
CA LEU A 722 -4.45 5.89 65.77
C LEU A 722 -3.60 6.44 66.97
N PRO A 723 -3.23 7.75 66.97
CA PRO A 723 -2.55 8.53 65.91
C PRO A 723 -1.44 9.51 66.47
N LEU A 724 -1.01 10.48 65.64
CA LEU A 724 -0.48 11.84 65.95
C LEU A 724 1.04 12.16 66.04
N SER A 725 1.48 12.99 65.07
CA SER A 725 2.34 14.19 65.24
C SER A 725 3.84 14.03 65.60
N SER A 726 4.76 14.95 65.30
CA SER A 726 4.84 16.04 64.30
C SER A 726 6.28 16.60 64.19
N ALA A 727 6.60 17.26 63.06
CA ALA A 727 7.55 18.37 62.88
C ALA A 727 9.07 18.28 63.24
N ALA A 728 9.92 18.31 62.19
CA ALA A 728 10.97 19.35 61.94
C ALA A 728 12.23 19.48 62.86
N PRO A 729 13.29 20.28 62.51
CA PRO A 729 14.02 20.37 61.22
C PRO A 729 15.57 20.64 61.29
N ARG A 730 16.23 20.63 60.11
CA ARG A 730 17.36 21.50 59.62
C ARG A 730 18.85 21.36 60.08
N ARG A 731 19.72 21.25 59.03
CA ARG A 731 21.09 21.83 58.83
C ARG A 731 22.24 21.23 59.71
N ARG A 732 23.53 21.21 59.31
CA ARG A 732 24.35 22.05 58.39
C ARG A 732 25.57 21.27 57.82
N ALA A 733 26.29 21.82 56.84
CA ALA A 733 27.40 21.15 56.11
C ALA A 733 28.82 21.48 56.62
N VAL A 734 29.83 20.65 56.26
CA VAL A 734 31.29 20.95 56.29
C VAL A 734 32.01 20.24 55.11
N LEU A 735 33.04 20.90 54.56
CA LEU A 735 33.97 20.42 53.50
C LEU A 735 35.23 19.78 54.11
N CYS A 736 35.89 18.83 53.43
CA CYS A 736 37.37 18.76 53.41
C CYS A 736 37.94 17.89 52.28
N SER A 737 39.25 18.05 52.02
CA SER A 737 39.95 17.65 50.79
C SER A 737 40.90 16.44 50.92
N ALA A 738 40.94 15.63 49.85
CA ALA A 738 42.08 14.93 49.24
C ALA A 738 43.21 14.28 50.08
N LEU A 739 43.56 13.03 49.72
CA LEU A 739 44.95 12.55 49.57
C LEU A 739 45.02 11.33 48.63
N LYS A 740 46.15 11.14 47.94
CA LYS A 740 46.38 10.05 46.98
C LYS A 740 47.21 8.92 47.60
N SER A 741 46.93 7.67 47.20
CA SER A 741 47.92 6.58 47.18
C SER A 741 47.56 5.57 46.09
N SER A 742 48.48 5.30 45.18
CA SER A 742 48.35 4.31 44.09
C SER A 742 49.09 3.02 44.44
N PRO A 743 48.60 1.86 43.97
CA PRO A 743 49.46 0.76 43.55
C PRO A 743 49.45 0.63 42.01
N SER A 744 50.59 0.20 41.47
CA SER A 744 50.79 -0.12 40.06
C SER A 744 50.05 -1.41 39.65
N LEU A 745 49.31 -1.38 38.55
CA LEU A 745 48.90 -2.58 37.81
C LEU A 745 49.52 -2.59 36.40
N SER A 746 49.62 -3.81 35.86
CA SER A 746 50.20 -4.18 34.57
C SER A 746 49.46 -3.56 33.38
N VAL A 747 50.23 -3.11 32.37
CA VAL A 747 49.70 -2.61 31.08
C VAL A 747 48.95 -3.69 30.29
N ALA A 748 49.10 -4.97 30.64
CA ALA A 748 48.37 -6.08 30.02
C ALA A 748 46.88 -6.15 30.39
N ASP A 749 46.47 -5.62 31.55
CA ASP A 749 45.10 -5.79 32.06
C ASP A 749 44.12 -4.69 31.58
N SER A 750 44.60 -3.58 31.02
CA SER A 750 43.72 -2.52 30.53
C SER A 750 43.07 -2.86 29.18
N ALA A 751 43.84 -3.43 28.24
CA ALA A 751 43.33 -3.76 26.89
C ALA A 751 42.32 -4.91 26.88
N SER A 752 42.41 -5.85 27.84
CA SER A 752 41.40 -6.90 28.03
C SER A 752 40.08 -6.35 28.59
N SER A 753 40.12 -5.26 29.36
CA SER A 753 38.90 -4.65 29.92
C SER A 753 38.05 -3.91 28.87
N GLU A 754 38.67 -3.18 27.93
CA GLU A 754 37.93 -2.45 26.89
C GLU A 754 37.33 -3.38 25.83
N SER A 755 38.05 -4.43 25.43
CA SER A 755 37.57 -5.44 24.47
C SER A 755 36.35 -6.20 25.00
N VAL A 756 36.38 -6.65 26.26
CA VAL A 756 35.22 -7.29 26.92
C VAL A 756 34.04 -6.31 27.07
N ALA A 757 34.30 -5.04 27.38
CA ALA A 757 33.25 -4.02 27.47
C ALA A 757 32.55 -3.77 26.12
N ARG A 758 33.29 -3.70 25.01
CA ARG A 758 32.72 -3.53 23.66
C ARG A 758 31.86 -4.72 23.25
N ILE A 759 32.36 -5.96 23.35
CA ILE A 759 31.59 -7.14 22.93
C ILE A 759 30.38 -7.35 23.85
N GLY A 760 30.53 -7.11 25.16
CA GLY A 760 29.43 -7.17 26.13
C GLY A 760 28.31 -6.16 25.84
N SER A 761 28.63 -5.02 25.22
CA SER A 761 27.68 -3.95 24.91
C SER A 761 26.72 -4.26 23.76
N LEU A 762 27.00 -5.28 22.94
CA LEU A 762 26.11 -5.68 21.85
C LEU A 762 24.75 -6.14 22.39
N SER A 763 23.71 -5.57 21.78
CA SER A 763 22.29 -5.88 21.96
C SER A 763 21.97 -7.38 21.86
N GLN A 764 20.77 -7.75 22.33
CA GLN A 764 20.34 -9.14 22.40
C GLN A 764 20.33 -9.84 21.03
N VAL A 765 19.92 -9.14 19.96
CA VAL A 765 19.87 -9.68 18.60
C VAL A 765 20.71 -8.78 17.68
N ALA A 766 21.98 -9.16 17.52
CA ALA A 766 22.94 -8.46 16.68
C ALA A 766 23.09 -9.15 15.31
N GLY A 767 23.61 -8.45 14.31
CA GLY A 767 23.83 -9.00 12.98
C GLY A 767 25.14 -8.53 12.33
N VAL A 768 25.76 -9.40 11.54
CA VAL A 768 27.01 -9.14 10.81
C VAL A 768 26.76 -9.28 9.31
N LEU A 769 26.76 -8.16 8.58
CA LEU A 769 26.49 -8.09 7.14
C LEU A 769 27.70 -7.57 6.35
N GLY A 770 27.77 -7.89 5.06
CA GLY A 770 28.87 -7.45 4.19
C GLY A 770 28.50 -6.16 3.48
N CYS A 771 29.42 -5.18 3.45
CA CYS A 771 29.12 -3.85 2.90
C CYS A 771 29.38 -3.70 1.40
N GLN A 772 30.09 -4.63 0.77
CA GLN A 772 30.66 -4.48 -0.57
C GLN A 772 30.14 -5.59 -1.50
N TRP A 773 31.00 -6.19 -2.33
CA TRP A 773 30.67 -7.29 -3.24
C TRP A 773 31.19 -8.65 -2.75
N GLY A 774 31.16 -8.86 -1.42
CA GLY A 774 31.46 -10.14 -0.79
C GLY A 774 32.92 -10.32 -0.36
N ASP A 775 33.18 -11.45 0.30
CA ASP A 775 34.50 -11.85 0.78
C ASP A 775 35.21 -10.83 1.71
N GLU A 776 34.44 -10.03 2.47
CA GLU A 776 34.95 -9.03 3.43
C GLU A 776 35.47 -9.64 4.75
N GLY A 777 35.38 -10.95 4.95
CA GLY A 777 35.88 -11.61 6.16
C GLY A 777 34.89 -11.71 7.33
N LYS A 778 33.57 -11.59 7.06
CA LYS A 778 32.49 -11.74 8.07
C LYS A 778 32.68 -12.92 9.01
N GLY A 779 32.98 -14.11 8.47
CA GLY A 779 33.12 -15.34 9.26
C GLY A 779 34.11 -15.24 10.41
N LYS A 780 35.23 -14.51 10.24
CA LYS A 780 36.19 -14.26 11.33
C LYS A 780 35.55 -13.43 12.45
N LEU A 781 34.82 -12.36 12.12
CA LEU A 781 34.15 -11.56 13.14
C LEU A 781 33.04 -12.37 13.84
N VAL A 782 32.26 -13.14 13.09
CA VAL A 782 31.21 -14.00 13.65
C VAL A 782 31.80 -15.05 14.60
N ASP A 783 32.89 -15.71 14.23
CA ASP A 783 33.58 -16.67 15.10
C ASP A 783 34.16 -16.02 16.39
N ILE A 784 34.68 -14.80 16.31
CA ILE A 784 35.16 -14.05 17.48
C ILE A 784 33.99 -13.66 18.39
N LEU A 785 32.94 -13.07 17.83
CA LEU A 785 31.77 -12.60 18.60
C LEU A 785 30.97 -13.77 19.20
N ALA A 786 30.89 -14.92 18.51
CA ALA A 786 30.09 -16.09 18.93
C ALA A 786 30.38 -16.58 20.36
N GLN A 787 31.57 -16.32 20.90
CA GLN A 787 31.92 -16.57 22.31
C GLN A 787 30.96 -15.90 23.32
N HIS A 788 30.20 -14.89 22.89
CA HIS A 788 29.27 -14.11 23.71
C HIS A 788 27.81 -14.24 23.26
N PHE A 789 27.48 -15.21 22.39
CA PHE A 789 26.13 -15.43 21.87
C PHE A 789 25.74 -16.92 21.98
N ASP A 790 24.57 -17.17 22.56
CA ASP A 790 24.00 -18.51 22.70
C ASP A 790 23.67 -19.14 21.33
N VAL A 791 23.34 -18.30 20.34
CA VAL A 791 22.85 -18.73 19.03
C VAL A 791 23.54 -17.95 17.92
N VAL A 792 24.04 -18.65 16.89
CA VAL A 792 24.52 -18.05 15.64
C VAL A 792 23.67 -18.54 14.47
N ALA A 793 22.92 -17.64 13.85
CA ALA A 793 21.92 -17.98 12.84
C ALA A 793 22.27 -17.41 11.46
N ARG A 794 22.22 -18.24 10.41
CA ARG A 794 22.30 -17.77 9.02
C ARG A 794 20.90 -17.59 8.45
N CYS A 795 20.63 -16.39 7.92
CA CYS A 795 19.30 -16.02 7.43
C CYS A 795 19.06 -16.30 5.93
N GLN A 796 20.07 -16.21 5.06
CA GLN A 796 19.88 -16.32 3.60
C GLN A 796 21.11 -16.83 2.84
N GLY A 797 20.95 -17.01 1.54
CA GLY A 797 21.99 -17.52 0.62
C GLY A 797 22.03 -19.05 0.63
N GLY A 798 23.19 -19.62 0.33
CA GLY A 798 23.43 -21.06 0.42
C GLY A 798 24.92 -21.38 0.45
N ALA A 799 25.31 -22.51 -0.13
CA ALA A 799 26.71 -22.96 -0.24
C ALA A 799 27.59 -22.12 -1.21
N ASN A 800 27.12 -20.93 -1.60
CA ASN A 800 27.84 -19.93 -2.39
C ASN A 800 28.50 -18.84 -1.53
N ALA A 801 28.26 -18.79 -0.22
CA ALA A 801 29.10 -18.05 0.72
C ALA A 801 30.22 -18.98 1.19
N GLY A 802 31.46 -18.48 1.24
CA GLY A 802 32.60 -19.23 1.79
C GLY A 802 33.22 -18.45 2.94
N HIS A 803 33.09 -18.97 4.15
CA HIS A 803 33.67 -18.36 5.35
C HIS A 803 34.90 -19.16 5.79
N THR A 804 36.07 -18.54 5.65
CA THR A 804 37.33 -19.09 6.19
C THR A 804 37.53 -18.53 7.59
N ILE A 805 37.70 -19.41 8.56
CA ILE A 805 38.03 -19.09 9.96
C ILE A 805 39.21 -19.95 10.42
N TYR A 806 39.87 -19.50 11.48
CA TYR A 806 41.04 -20.15 12.06
C TYR A 806 40.79 -20.34 13.55
N ASN A 807 40.96 -21.57 14.06
CA ASN A 807 40.87 -21.79 15.51
C ASN A 807 42.10 -21.20 16.24
N SER A 808 42.13 -21.31 17.57
CA SER A 808 43.25 -20.87 18.41
C SER A 808 44.59 -21.54 18.11
N GLU A 809 44.58 -22.71 17.47
CA GLU A 809 45.78 -23.46 17.05
C GLU A 809 46.26 -23.09 15.64
N GLY A 810 45.58 -22.14 14.97
CA GLY A 810 45.85 -21.77 13.58
C GLY A 810 45.31 -22.77 12.54
N LYS A 811 44.50 -23.75 12.94
CA LYS A 811 43.87 -24.70 12.03
C LYS A 811 42.78 -24.00 11.23
N LYS A 812 42.88 -24.07 9.90
CA LYS A 812 41.96 -23.46 8.94
C LYS A 812 40.70 -24.31 8.76
N PHE A 813 39.54 -23.68 8.94
CA PHE A 813 38.23 -24.24 8.60
C PHE A 813 37.58 -23.42 7.47
N ALA A 814 36.90 -24.10 6.54
CA ALA A 814 36.25 -23.48 5.39
C ALA A 814 34.77 -23.86 5.34
N LEU A 815 33.95 -23.01 5.95
CA LEU A 815 32.51 -23.19 6.10
C LEU A 815 31.76 -22.62 4.89
N HIS A 816 30.63 -23.24 4.56
CA HIS A 816 29.78 -22.87 3.44
C HIS A 816 28.33 -22.69 3.86
N LEU A 817 27.66 -23.70 4.40
CA LEU A 817 26.29 -23.63 4.91
C LEU A 817 26.23 -23.51 6.44
N VAL A 818 27.17 -24.13 7.15
CA VAL A 818 27.21 -24.12 8.61
C VAL A 818 27.64 -22.72 9.09
N PRO A 819 26.90 -22.07 10.01
CA PRO A 819 27.30 -20.77 10.55
C PRO A 819 28.66 -20.80 11.27
N SER A 820 29.40 -19.70 11.22
CA SER A 820 30.80 -19.62 11.71
C SER A 820 30.95 -19.78 13.23
N GLY A 821 29.85 -19.71 13.98
CA GLY A 821 29.82 -19.97 15.42
C GLY A 821 30.15 -21.42 15.80
N ILE A 822 30.12 -22.38 14.88
CA ILE A 822 30.24 -23.82 15.17
C ILE A 822 31.55 -24.24 15.88
N LEU A 823 32.60 -23.41 15.86
CA LEU A 823 33.83 -23.66 16.62
C LEU A 823 33.72 -23.36 18.12
N ASN A 824 32.59 -22.80 18.59
CA ASN A 824 32.36 -22.45 19.99
C ASN A 824 31.34 -23.43 20.59
N GLU A 825 31.80 -24.34 21.45
CA GLU A 825 31.03 -25.52 21.88
C GLU A 825 29.66 -25.19 22.50
N ASP A 826 29.55 -24.09 23.26
CA ASP A 826 28.29 -23.65 23.88
C ASP A 826 27.33 -22.93 22.93
N THR A 827 27.76 -22.62 21.70
CA THR A 827 26.95 -21.92 20.69
C THR A 827 26.14 -22.89 19.85
N LEU A 828 24.84 -22.63 19.72
CA LEU A 828 23.92 -23.32 18.83
C LEU A 828 23.88 -22.65 17.45
N CYS A 829 24.16 -23.41 16.39
CA CYS A 829 24.05 -22.92 15.02
C CYS A 829 22.66 -23.14 14.42
N VAL A 830 22.13 -22.15 13.69
CA VAL A 830 20.81 -22.22 13.04
C VAL A 830 20.92 -21.87 11.55
N ILE A 831 20.33 -22.70 10.69
CA ILE A 831 20.16 -22.47 9.25
C ILE A 831 18.68 -22.12 9.02
N GLY A 832 18.40 -20.84 8.79
CA GLY A 832 17.05 -20.28 8.73
C GLY A 832 16.26 -20.56 7.46
N ASN A 833 14.96 -20.27 7.49
CA ASN A 833 14.00 -20.48 6.40
C ASN A 833 14.30 -19.68 5.11
N GLY A 834 15.15 -18.65 5.18
CA GLY A 834 15.61 -17.90 4.01
C GLY A 834 16.73 -18.59 3.22
N VAL A 835 17.41 -19.59 3.78
CA VAL A 835 18.54 -20.31 3.16
C VAL A 835 18.05 -21.35 2.14
N VAL A 836 18.85 -21.57 1.10
CA VAL A 836 18.73 -22.72 0.17
C VAL A 836 19.81 -23.77 0.50
N VAL A 837 19.37 -24.98 0.87
CA VAL A 837 20.20 -26.01 1.50
C VAL A 837 20.49 -27.13 0.51
N HIS A 838 21.77 -27.29 0.16
CA HIS A 838 22.27 -28.43 -0.63
C HIS A 838 22.67 -29.56 0.32
N LEU A 839 21.85 -30.60 0.48
CA LEU A 839 22.11 -31.67 1.46
C LEU A 839 23.43 -32.43 1.23
N PRO A 840 23.84 -32.81 0.00
CA PRO A 840 25.15 -33.42 -0.22
C PRO A 840 26.30 -32.52 0.22
N GLY A 841 26.18 -31.20 0.02
CA GLY A 841 27.15 -30.20 0.47
C GLY A 841 27.17 -30.05 1.99
N LEU A 842 25.99 -29.91 2.62
CA LEU A 842 25.85 -29.78 4.07
C LEU A 842 26.43 -30.99 4.80
N PHE A 843 26.10 -32.22 4.37
CA PHE A 843 26.63 -33.41 5.01
C PHE A 843 28.13 -33.58 4.80
N LYS A 844 28.67 -33.26 3.62
CA LYS A 844 30.12 -33.23 3.40
C LYS A 844 30.83 -32.20 4.30
N GLU A 845 30.18 -31.08 4.59
CA GLU A 845 30.68 -30.06 5.51
C GLU A 845 30.67 -30.55 6.96
N ILE A 846 29.56 -31.16 7.41
CA ILE A 846 29.43 -31.79 8.75
C ILE A 846 30.44 -32.94 8.93
N ASP A 847 30.55 -33.85 7.95
CA ASP A 847 31.53 -34.95 7.97
C ASP A 847 32.97 -34.41 8.06
N GLY A 848 33.25 -33.32 7.34
CA GLY A 848 34.54 -32.62 7.39
C GLY A 848 34.82 -31.97 8.75
N LEU A 849 33.80 -31.43 9.43
CA LEU A 849 33.91 -30.84 10.76
C LEU A 849 34.12 -31.91 11.85
N GLU A 850 33.30 -32.96 11.86
CA GLU A 850 33.40 -34.07 12.82
C GLU A 850 34.76 -34.79 12.68
N ALA A 851 35.21 -35.08 11.46
CA ALA A 851 36.54 -35.64 11.21
C ALA A 851 37.70 -34.72 11.63
N ASN A 852 37.45 -33.43 11.82
CA ASN A 852 38.42 -32.44 12.29
C ASN A 852 38.30 -32.11 13.79
N GLY A 853 37.42 -32.81 14.53
CA GLY A 853 37.26 -32.70 15.98
C GLY A 853 36.10 -31.81 16.45
N VAL A 854 35.28 -31.27 15.54
CA VAL A 854 34.18 -30.34 15.88
C VAL A 854 32.86 -31.11 15.91
N SER A 855 32.25 -31.26 17.09
CA SER A 855 30.99 -32.00 17.25
C SER A 855 29.80 -31.21 16.71
N CYS A 856 29.12 -31.74 15.70
CA CYS A 856 27.95 -31.08 15.10
C CYS A 856 26.60 -31.52 15.71
N LYS A 857 26.59 -32.64 16.46
CA LYS A 857 25.36 -33.29 16.96
C LYS A 857 24.68 -32.44 18.04
N GLY A 858 23.40 -32.14 17.84
CA GLY A 858 22.61 -31.29 18.73
C GLY A 858 23.01 -29.80 18.72
N ARG A 859 23.99 -29.41 17.89
CA ARG A 859 24.54 -28.04 17.80
C ARG A 859 24.24 -27.35 16.48
N ILE A 860 23.52 -28.01 15.56
CA ILE A 860 23.01 -27.42 14.32
C ILE A 860 21.51 -27.67 14.25
N LEU A 861 20.74 -26.62 13.97
CA LEU A 861 19.33 -26.70 13.57
C LEU A 861 19.16 -26.25 12.13
N VAL A 862 18.33 -26.95 11.38
CA VAL A 862 17.97 -26.67 9.99
C VAL A 862 16.46 -26.42 9.93
N SER A 863 16.05 -25.30 9.35
CA SER A 863 14.62 -25.03 9.21
C SER A 863 13.96 -26.02 8.27
N ASP A 864 12.92 -26.66 8.78
CA ASP A 864 11.82 -27.28 8.02
C ASP A 864 11.34 -26.44 6.80
N ARG A 865 11.27 -25.12 6.94
CA ARG A 865 10.82 -24.17 5.90
C ARG A 865 11.93 -23.76 4.90
N ALA A 866 13.19 -24.13 5.13
CA ALA A 866 14.27 -23.89 4.18
C ALA A 866 14.05 -24.71 2.90
N HIS A 867 14.50 -24.18 1.76
CA HIS A 867 14.31 -24.84 0.46
C HIS A 867 15.49 -25.77 0.13
N LEU A 868 15.20 -26.90 -0.51
CA LEU A 868 16.20 -27.85 -0.96
C LEU A 868 16.79 -27.41 -2.30
N LEU A 869 18.11 -27.35 -2.33
CA LEU A 869 18.90 -27.18 -3.53
C LEU A 869 19.36 -28.57 -4.00
N PHE A 870 18.96 -28.95 -5.20
CA PHE A 870 19.29 -30.25 -5.81
C PHE A 870 20.49 -30.16 -6.74
N ASP A 871 21.06 -31.31 -7.11
CA ASP A 871 22.18 -31.34 -8.07
C ASP A 871 21.75 -30.83 -9.46
N PHE A 872 20.51 -31.11 -9.89
CA PHE A 872 19.97 -30.57 -11.14
C PHE A 872 19.88 -29.03 -11.14
N HIS A 873 19.68 -28.38 -9.98
CA HIS A 873 19.73 -26.91 -9.91
C HIS A 873 21.14 -26.39 -10.25
N GLN A 874 22.20 -27.11 -9.90
CA GLN A 874 23.58 -26.75 -10.23
C GLN A 874 23.87 -26.92 -11.72
N GLU A 875 23.35 -27.98 -12.32
CA GLU A 875 23.43 -28.21 -13.77
C GLU A 875 22.67 -27.13 -14.55
N VAL A 876 21.44 -26.81 -14.14
CA VAL A 876 20.62 -25.72 -14.72
C VAL A 876 21.29 -24.34 -14.60
N ASP A 877 21.95 -24.03 -13.49
CA ASP A 877 22.77 -22.82 -13.31
C ASP A 877 23.93 -22.77 -14.33
N GLY A 878 24.61 -23.91 -14.53
CA GLY A 878 25.66 -24.06 -15.55
C GLY A 878 25.16 -23.93 -17.00
N LEU A 879 24.01 -24.54 -17.32
CA LEU A 879 23.37 -24.49 -18.63
C LEU A 879 22.90 -23.06 -18.96
N ARG A 880 22.32 -22.36 -17.98
CA ARG A 880 21.90 -20.95 -18.15
C ARG A 880 23.07 -20.01 -18.34
N GLU A 881 24.17 -20.18 -17.62
CA GLU A 881 25.40 -19.41 -17.90
C GLU A 881 25.92 -19.70 -19.32
N ALA A 882 25.92 -20.97 -19.78
CA ALA A 882 26.36 -21.31 -21.13
C ALA A 882 25.49 -20.68 -22.23
N GLU A 883 24.17 -20.57 -22.02
CA GLU A 883 23.22 -19.90 -22.92
C GLU A 883 23.49 -18.39 -23.05
N LEU A 884 24.04 -17.73 -22.01
CA LEU A 884 24.26 -16.27 -21.98
C LEU A 884 25.48 -15.78 -22.77
N ALA A 885 26.34 -16.67 -23.26
CA ALA A 885 27.45 -16.46 -24.22
C ALA A 885 28.42 -15.27 -23.98
N LYS A 886 28.01 -14.03 -24.24
CA LYS A 886 28.84 -12.81 -24.02
C LYS A 886 28.47 -12.03 -22.75
N SER A 887 27.35 -12.36 -22.12
CA SER A 887 26.80 -11.66 -20.96
C SER A 887 26.78 -12.56 -19.71
N PHE A 888 27.85 -13.33 -19.48
CA PHE A 888 28.00 -14.16 -18.29
C PHE A 888 27.85 -13.31 -17.02
N ILE A 889 26.97 -13.73 -16.11
CA ILE A 889 26.86 -13.14 -14.78
C ILE A 889 28.11 -13.50 -13.98
N GLY A 890 28.67 -14.70 -14.21
CA GLY A 890 29.79 -15.25 -13.47
C GLY A 890 29.32 -15.95 -12.21
N THR A 891 28.20 -16.70 -12.29
CA THR A 891 27.64 -17.40 -11.13
C THR A 891 28.64 -18.43 -10.60
N THR A 892 28.46 -18.83 -9.34
CA THR A 892 29.26 -19.89 -8.73
C THR A 892 28.94 -21.28 -9.30
N ARG A 893 27.94 -21.42 -10.19
CA ARG A 893 27.38 -22.69 -10.67
C ARG A 893 27.03 -23.63 -9.52
N ARG A 894 26.31 -23.08 -8.53
CA ARG A 894 25.91 -23.77 -7.29
C ARG A 894 24.41 -23.97 -7.19
N GLY A 895 23.62 -23.58 -8.18
CA GLY A 895 22.17 -23.79 -8.21
C GLY A 895 21.36 -22.80 -7.38
N ILE A 896 21.98 -21.75 -6.85
CA ILE A 896 21.34 -20.78 -5.95
C ILE A 896 20.19 -20.05 -6.65
N GLY A 897 20.45 -19.48 -7.83
CA GLY A 897 19.44 -18.79 -8.63
C GLY A 897 18.28 -19.69 -9.04
N PRO A 898 18.52 -20.87 -9.63
CA PRO A 898 17.47 -21.85 -9.92
C PRO A 898 16.65 -22.28 -8.69
N CYS A 899 17.29 -22.53 -7.53
CA CYS A 899 16.57 -22.91 -6.32
C CYS A 899 15.68 -21.78 -5.76
N TYR A 900 16.18 -20.53 -5.73
CA TYR A 900 15.34 -19.36 -5.40
C TYR A 900 14.26 -19.10 -6.44
N SER A 901 14.50 -19.41 -7.72
CA SER A 901 13.46 -19.40 -8.75
C SER A 901 12.35 -20.39 -8.40
N SER A 902 12.67 -21.65 -8.11
CA SER A 902 11.68 -22.66 -7.68
C SER A 902 10.90 -22.25 -6.42
N LYS A 903 11.56 -21.57 -5.46
CA LYS A 903 10.93 -20.97 -4.28
C LYS A 903 9.87 -19.93 -4.64
N VAL A 904 10.23 -18.92 -5.46
CA VAL A 904 9.29 -17.86 -5.91
C VAL A 904 8.17 -18.42 -6.79
N ILE A 905 8.49 -19.43 -7.59
CA ILE A 905 7.56 -20.18 -8.44
C ILE A 905 6.54 -21.01 -7.61
N ARG A 906 6.88 -21.34 -6.35
CA ARG A 906 6.12 -22.25 -5.46
C ARG A 906 6.07 -23.72 -5.94
N ASN A 907 7.05 -24.15 -6.75
CA ASN A 907 7.27 -25.58 -7.07
C ASN A 907 8.50 -26.17 -6.35
N GLY A 908 9.30 -25.36 -5.66
CA GLY A 908 10.47 -25.82 -4.90
C GLY A 908 10.10 -26.67 -3.70
N ILE A 909 10.86 -27.74 -3.48
CA ILE A 909 10.73 -28.65 -2.33
C ILE A 909 11.42 -28.03 -1.11
N ARG A 910 10.80 -28.16 0.07
CA ARG A 910 11.34 -27.71 1.37
C ARG A 910 11.90 -28.87 2.18
N VAL A 911 12.69 -28.56 3.21
CA VAL A 911 13.21 -29.57 4.16
C VAL A 911 12.07 -30.37 4.80
N SER A 912 10.93 -29.74 5.10
CA SER A 912 9.73 -30.40 5.63
C SER A 912 9.19 -31.54 4.75
N ASP A 913 9.36 -31.46 3.42
CA ASP A 913 8.85 -32.46 2.49
C ASP A 913 9.61 -33.80 2.56
N LEU A 914 10.82 -33.81 3.14
CA LEU A 914 11.61 -35.03 3.37
C LEU A 914 10.96 -35.98 4.38
N ARG A 915 10.08 -35.46 5.25
CA ARG A 915 9.25 -36.27 6.16
C ARG A 915 8.09 -36.97 5.43
N HIS A 916 7.84 -36.61 4.17
CA HIS A 916 6.74 -37.10 3.33
C HIS A 916 7.25 -37.74 2.05
N MET A 917 8.09 -38.77 2.21
CA MET A 917 8.69 -39.55 1.11
C MET A 917 7.66 -40.30 0.23
N ASP A 918 6.39 -40.34 0.63
CA ASP A 918 5.23 -40.79 -0.14
C ASP A 918 4.80 -39.78 -1.23
N THR A 919 5.02 -38.48 -1.00
CA THR A 919 4.72 -37.37 -1.95
C THR A 919 5.97 -36.73 -2.58
N PHE A 920 7.15 -36.98 -2.00
CA PHE A 920 8.42 -36.42 -2.48
C PHE A 920 8.75 -36.79 -3.94
N PRO A 921 8.57 -38.05 -4.41
CA PRO A 921 8.87 -38.42 -5.80
C PRO A 921 8.10 -37.59 -6.84
N GLN A 922 6.81 -37.35 -6.59
CA GLN A 922 5.91 -36.63 -7.48
C GLN A 922 6.27 -35.14 -7.52
N LYS A 923 6.66 -34.55 -6.38
CA LYS A 923 7.18 -33.17 -6.30
C LYS A 923 8.50 -33.03 -7.06
N LEU A 924 9.39 -34.02 -6.97
CA LEU A 924 10.69 -33.99 -7.64
C LEU A 924 10.58 -34.22 -9.16
N ASP A 925 9.67 -35.10 -9.60
CA ASP A 925 9.34 -35.31 -11.02
C ASP A 925 8.89 -34.02 -11.71
N LEU A 926 8.02 -33.23 -11.06
CA LEU A 926 7.58 -31.92 -11.58
C LEU A 926 8.74 -30.93 -11.74
N LEU A 927 9.69 -30.92 -10.81
CA LEU A 927 10.88 -30.05 -10.87
C LEU A 927 11.87 -30.48 -11.97
N LEU A 928 12.13 -31.77 -12.10
CA LEU A 928 13.02 -32.32 -13.13
C LEU A 928 12.40 -32.17 -14.53
N SER A 929 11.08 -32.34 -14.64
CA SER A 929 10.32 -32.12 -15.88
C SER A 929 10.34 -30.65 -16.31
N ASP A 930 10.17 -29.70 -15.39
CA ASP A 930 10.31 -28.26 -15.65
C ASP A 930 11.71 -27.93 -16.20
N ALA A 931 12.76 -28.42 -15.54
CA ALA A 931 14.15 -28.25 -15.98
C ALA A 931 14.41 -28.82 -17.38
N ALA A 932 13.93 -30.04 -17.66
CA ALA A 932 14.04 -30.70 -18.96
C ALA A 932 13.30 -29.95 -20.07
N SER A 933 12.10 -29.42 -19.76
CA SER A 933 11.32 -28.63 -20.71
C SER A 933 12.01 -27.33 -21.12
N ARG A 934 12.77 -26.70 -20.19
CA ARG A 934 13.48 -25.44 -20.44
C ARG A 934 14.86 -25.63 -21.09
N PHE A 935 15.56 -26.73 -20.82
CA PHE A 935 16.93 -26.93 -21.29
C PHE A 935 17.08 -28.25 -22.05
N GLN A 936 17.21 -28.17 -23.37
CA GLN A 936 17.44 -29.33 -24.25
C GLN A 936 18.73 -30.12 -23.93
N GLY A 937 19.66 -29.54 -23.18
CA GLY A 937 20.87 -30.20 -22.69
C GLY A 937 20.68 -30.98 -21.38
N PHE A 938 19.53 -30.89 -20.72
CA PHE A 938 19.23 -31.58 -19.47
C PHE A 938 18.51 -32.91 -19.74
N ASN A 939 19.25 -34.02 -19.64
CA ASN A 939 18.76 -35.35 -19.95
C ASN A 939 17.96 -35.96 -18.79
N TYR A 940 16.68 -35.64 -18.70
CA TYR A 940 15.78 -36.24 -17.71
C TYR A 940 15.22 -37.60 -18.16
N GLY A 941 15.06 -38.54 -17.22
CA GLY A 941 14.40 -39.82 -17.43
C GLY A 941 14.08 -40.57 -16.12
N PRO A 942 13.26 -41.64 -16.17
CA PRO A 942 12.72 -42.29 -14.97
C PRO A 942 13.75 -42.87 -13.99
N GLU A 943 14.92 -43.28 -14.49
CA GLU A 943 16.01 -43.80 -13.66
C GLU A 943 16.67 -42.69 -12.82
N MET A 944 16.89 -41.49 -13.39
CA MET A 944 17.40 -40.33 -12.65
C MET A 944 16.47 -39.94 -11.50
N LEU A 945 15.15 -39.95 -11.74
CA LEU A 945 14.16 -39.69 -10.69
C LEU A 945 14.30 -40.73 -9.55
N ARG A 946 14.38 -42.03 -9.89
CA ARG A 946 14.51 -43.11 -8.90
C ARG A 946 15.80 -42.97 -8.08
N GLU A 947 16.92 -42.65 -8.73
CA GLU A 947 18.22 -42.43 -8.08
C GLU A 947 18.19 -41.25 -7.10
N GLU A 948 17.69 -40.08 -7.52
CA GLU A 948 17.60 -38.92 -6.64
C GLU A 948 16.61 -39.16 -5.47
N VAL A 949 15.48 -39.85 -5.70
CA VAL A 949 14.53 -40.22 -4.62
C VAL A 949 15.21 -41.10 -3.56
N GLU A 950 15.87 -42.20 -3.96
CA GLU A 950 16.51 -43.12 -3.00
C GLU A 950 17.77 -42.52 -2.35
N LYS A 951 18.39 -41.51 -2.97
CA LYS A 951 19.46 -40.70 -2.39
C LYS A 951 18.92 -39.74 -1.33
N TYR A 952 17.87 -38.98 -1.64
CA TYR A 952 17.27 -38.03 -0.70
C TYR A 952 16.54 -38.69 0.47
N LYS A 953 16.02 -39.91 0.29
CA LYS A 953 15.50 -40.76 1.37
C LYS A 953 16.54 -41.01 2.47
N ARG A 954 17.78 -41.38 2.10
CA ARG A 954 18.89 -41.56 3.05
C ARG A 954 19.32 -40.25 3.71
N PHE A 955 19.23 -39.15 2.97
CA PHE A 955 19.47 -37.82 3.53
C PHE A 955 18.36 -37.39 4.48
N ALA A 956 17.10 -37.76 4.27
CA ALA A 956 16.00 -37.49 5.20
C ALA A 956 16.27 -38.14 6.56
N GLU A 957 16.58 -39.45 6.58
CA GLU A 957 16.94 -40.19 7.80
C GLU A 957 18.12 -39.55 8.55
N ARG A 958 19.14 -39.08 7.81
CA ARG A 958 20.32 -38.41 8.39
C ARG A 958 20.05 -36.97 8.84
N LEU A 959 19.10 -36.27 8.20
CA LEU A 959 18.80 -34.86 8.46
C LEU A 959 17.82 -34.68 9.62
N GLU A 960 16.91 -35.63 9.82
CA GLU A 960 15.84 -35.57 10.83
C GLU A 960 16.27 -35.02 12.22
N PRO A 961 17.37 -35.47 12.87
CA PRO A 961 17.78 -34.94 14.18
C PRO A 961 18.24 -33.47 14.17
N TYR A 962 18.41 -32.86 12.99
CA TYR A 962 18.73 -31.44 12.82
C TYR A 962 17.48 -30.59 12.48
N ILE A 963 16.34 -31.19 12.09
CA ILE A 963 15.18 -30.43 11.59
C ILE A 963 14.38 -29.82 12.74
N ALA A 964 14.20 -28.50 12.72
CA ALA A 964 13.37 -27.77 13.68
C ALA A 964 12.50 -26.70 13.01
N ASP A 965 11.39 -26.30 13.64
CA ASP A 965 10.72 -25.04 13.31
C ASP A 965 11.59 -23.90 13.85
N THR A 966 12.46 -23.37 12.99
CA THR A 966 13.38 -22.29 13.38
C THR A 966 12.66 -20.97 13.66
N VAL A 967 11.46 -20.74 13.11
CA VAL A 967 10.70 -19.52 13.40
C VAL A 967 10.22 -19.54 14.86
N TYR A 968 9.66 -20.66 15.31
CA TYR A 968 9.32 -20.87 16.71
C TYR A 968 10.56 -20.78 17.62
N VAL A 969 11.59 -21.58 17.33
CA VAL A 969 12.80 -21.69 18.16
C VAL A 969 13.54 -20.36 18.30
N MET A 970 13.68 -19.58 17.22
CA MET A 970 14.35 -18.28 17.27
C MET A 970 13.58 -17.25 18.09
N ASN A 971 12.26 -17.17 17.92
CA ASN A 971 11.43 -16.24 18.71
C ASN A 971 11.37 -16.66 20.19
N GLU A 972 11.42 -17.96 20.50
CA GLU A 972 11.54 -18.45 21.88
C GLU A 972 12.90 -18.15 22.51
N PHE A 973 14.01 -18.32 21.80
CA PHE A 973 15.31 -17.88 22.32
C PHE A 973 15.33 -16.37 22.60
N ILE A 974 14.66 -15.58 21.76
CA ILE A 974 14.50 -14.13 21.96
C ILE A 974 13.63 -13.81 23.18
N SER A 975 12.50 -14.53 23.37
CA SER A 975 11.61 -14.35 24.53
C SER A 975 12.34 -14.67 25.85
N GLN A 976 13.13 -15.75 25.84
CA GLN A 976 13.96 -16.26 26.93
C GLN A 976 15.25 -15.46 27.19
N LYS A 977 15.44 -14.31 26.52
CA LYS A 977 16.61 -13.41 26.68
C LYS A 977 17.97 -13.99 26.27
N LYS A 978 17.98 -15.07 25.48
CA LYS A 978 19.22 -15.54 24.84
C LYS A 978 19.73 -14.53 23.83
N LYS A 979 21.05 -14.44 23.71
CA LYS A 979 21.76 -13.62 22.73
C LYS A 979 21.83 -14.36 21.38
N VAL A 980 21.39 -13.68 20.32
CA VAL A 980 21.38 -14.16 18.94
C VAL A 980 22.31 -13.31 18.07
N LEU A 981 23.23 -13.94 17.35
CA LEU A 981 24.08 -13.30 16.36
C LEU A 981 23.71 -13.80 14.96
N VAL A 982 23.35 -12.88 14.06
CA VAL A 982 22.98 -13.22 12.70
C VAL A 982 24.18 -13.11 11.75
N GLU A 983 24.48 -14.20 11.04
CA GLU A 983 25.49 -14.25 9.99
C GLU A 983 24.85 -13.98 8.62
N GLY A 984 25.18 -12.86 7.99
CA GLY A 984 24.82 -12.58 6.60
C GLY A 984 25.66 -13.38 5.60
N GLY A 985 25.01 -14.04 4.65
CA GLY A 985 25.65 -14.52 3.42
C GLY A 985 25.92 -13.36 2.45
N GLN A 986 27.00 -13.42 1.66
CA GLN A 986 27.37 -12.37 0.69
C GLN A 986 27.33 -10.94 1.30
N ALA A 987 26.88 -9.94 0.57
CA ALA A 987 27.01 -8.53 0.92
C ALA A 987 25.99 -7.67 0.16
N THR A 988 25.64 -6.49 0.68
CA THR A 988 24.50 -5.70 0.17
C THR A 988 24.66 -5.23 -1.28
N MET A 989 25.88 -5.01 -1.80
CA MET A 989 26.03 -4.65 -3.23
C MET A 989 25.83 -5.85 -4.20
N LEU A 990 25.64 -7.05 -3.65
CA LEU A 990 25.16 -8.25 -4.33
C LEU A 990 23.68 -8.57 -4.00
N ASP A 991 22.95 -7.69 -3.33
CA ASP A 991 21.52 -7.88 -3.04
C ASP A 991 20.68 -7.84 -4.32
N ILE A 992 19.66 -8.71 -4.40
CA ILE A 992 18.79 -8.85 -5.56
C ILE A 992 18.05 -7.54 -5.91
N ASP A 993 17.72 -6.72 -4.90
CA ASP A 993 17.00 -5.46 -5.06
C ASP A 993 17.95 -4.24 -5.03
N PHE A 994 18.92 -4.23 -4.11
CA PHE A 994 19.76 -3.06 -3.86
C PHE A 994 21.13 -3.08 -4.54
N GLY A 995 21.57 -4.24 -5.05
CA GLY A 995 22.88 -4.42 -5.66
C GLY A 995 22.97 -4.01 -7.13
N THR A 996 24.10 -4.32 -7.76
CA THR A 996 24.34 -4.00 -9.18
C THR A 996 23.63 -4.96 -10.15
N TYR A 997 22.29 -5.01 -10.12
CA TYR A 997 21.48 -5.95 -10.91
C TYR A 997 21.74 -5.83 -12.43
N PRO A 998 21.93 -6.94 -13.17
CA PRO A 998 21.71 -8.35 -12.79
C PRO A 998 22.94 -9.05 -12.19
N PHE A 999 24.05 -8.34 -11.97
CA PHE A 999 25.29 -8.90 -11.44
C PHE A 999 25.27 -8.98 -9.91
N VAL A 1000 24.29 -9.72 -9.40
CA VAL A 1000 23.90 -9.86 -7.98
C VAL A 1000 23.63 -11.33 -7.64
N THR A 1001 23.38 -11.65 -6.37
CA THR A 1001 22.84 -12.96 -5.98
C THR A 1001 21.32 -12.97 -6.00
N SER A 1002 20.70 -14.12 -5.76
CA SER A 1002 19.24 -14.30 -5.83
C SER A 1002 18.54 -14.29 -4.46
N SER A 1003 19.25 -13.81 -3.45
CA SER A 1003 18.81 -13.58 -2.07
C SER A 1003 19.01 -12.11 -1.71
N SER A 1004 18.64 -11.74 -0.48
CA SER A 1004 18.76 -10.36 0.04
C SER A 1004 19.79 -10.29 1.19
N PRO A 1005 21.09 -10.03 0.94
CA PRO A 1005 22.12 -9.76 1.95
C PRO A 1005 21.99 -8.43 2.71
N SER A 1006 20.89 -7.71 2.55
CA SER A 1006 20.50 -6.56 3.38
C SER A 1006 19.86 -6.98 4.71
N ALA A 1007 19.70 -6.02 5.63
CA ALA A 1007 19.05 -6.22 6.93
C ALA A 1007 17.61 -6.77 6.84
N GLY A 1008 16.86 -6.47 5.77
CA GLY A 1008 15.54 -7.06 5.51
C GLY A 1008 15.58 -8.58 5.29
N GLY A 1009 16.70 -9.11 4.79
CA GLY A 1009 16.96 -10.54 4.66
C GLY A 1009 17.09 -11.26 6.01
N ILE A 1010 17.47 -10.57 7.08
CA ILE A 1010 17.49 -11.12 8.44
C ILE A 1010 16.06 -11.46 8.90
N CYS A 1011 15.16 -10.48 8.78
CA CYS A 1011 13.77 -10.62 9.26
C CYS A 1011 13.02 -11.70 8.47
N SER A 1012 13.07 -11.63 7.13
CA SER A 1012 12.42 -12.60 6.25
C SER A 1012 13.07 -14.00 6.28
N GLY A 1013 14.37 -14.08 6.57
CA GLY A 1013 15.15 -15.32 6.56
C GLY A 1013 15.18 -16.10 7.88
N LEU A 1014 14.74 -15.49 8.99
CA LEU A 1014 14.65 -16.11 10.32
C LEU A 1014 13.24 -16.06 10.95
N GLY A 1015 12.30 -15.32 10.35
CA GLY A 1015 10.96 -15.12 10.90
C GLY A 1015 10.94 -14.27 12.17
N ILE A 1016 11.85 -13.30 12.30
CA ILE A 1016 11.92 -12.38 13.44
C ILE A 1016 11.39 -10.99 13.06
N ALA A 1017 10.74 -10.30 13.99
CA ALA A 1017 10.15 -8.99 13.76
C ALA A 1017 11.24 -7.89 13.65
N PRO A 1018 11.13 -6.91 12.71
CA PRO A 1018 12.16 -5.87 12.53
C PRO A 1018 12.53 -5.10 13.80
N ARG A 1019 11.56 -4.81 14.67
CA ARG A 1019 11.76 -4.12 15.96
C ARG A 1019 12.63 -4.86 17.00
N VAL A 1020 12.95 -6.12 16.74
CA VAL A 1020 13.79 -6.97 17.63
C VAL A 1020 15.26 -6.88 17.24
N LEU A 1021 15.55 -6.54 15.98
CA LEU A 1021 16.90 -6.39 15.47
C LEU A 1021 17.56 -5.15 16.11
N GLY A 1022 18.70 -5.36 16.77
CA GLY A 1022 19.49 -4.32 17.40
C GLY A 1022 20.70 -3.95 16.54
N ASP A 1023 21.88 -4.14 17.11
CA ASP A 1023 23.15 -3.70 16.53
C ASP A 1023 23.50 -4.48 15.27
N LEU A 1024 23.53 -3.77 14.15
CA LEU A 1024 24.06 -4.27 12.89
C LEU A 1024 25.49 -3.78 12.72
N ILE A 1025 26.42 -4.72 12.49
CA ILE A 1025 27.83 -4.48 12.23
C ILE A 1025 28.08 -4.66 10.73
N GLY A 1026 28.49 -3.59 10.06
CA GLY A 1026 28.87 -3.61 8.66
C GLY A 1026 30.33 -4.03 8.47
N VAL A 1027 30.57 -5.18 7.85
CA VAL A 1027 31.93 -5.63 7.53
C VAL A 1027 32.36 -5.02 6.19
N VAL A 1028 33.37 -4.15 6.26
CA VAL A 1028 33.92 -3.41 5.14
C VAL A 1028 35.40 -3.75 5.02
N LYS A 1029 35.85 -4.19 3.85
CA LYS A 1029 37.27 -4.40 3.59
C LYS A 1029 37.93 -3.06 3.30
N ALA A 1030 39.17 -2.87 3.75
CA ALA A 1030 39.95 -1.64 3.58
C ALA A 1030 40.20 -1.25 2.10
N TYR A 1031 39.90 -2.13 1.17
CA TYR A 1031 39.84 -1.91 -0.26
C TYR A 1031 38.65 -2.71 -0.81
N THR A 1032 38.19 -2.45 -2.03
CA THR A 1032 37.06 -3.18 -2.60
C THR A 1032 37.53 -4.39 -3.41
N THR A 1033 36.72 -5.46 -3.40
CA THR A 1033 36.91 -6.62 -4.26
C THR A 1033 35.59 -7.09 -4.84
N ARG A 1034 35.64 -7.62 -6.07
CA ARG A 1034 34.47 -8.21 -6.74
C ARG A 1034 34.81 -9.56 -7.36
N VAL A 1035 33.92 -10.52 -7.17
CA VAL A 1035 33.89 -11.79 -7.92
C VAL A 1035 32.89 -11.65 -9.07
N GLY A 1036 33.28 -12.02 -10.28
CA GLY A 1036 32.40 -12.02 -11.46
C GLY A 1036 32.32 -10.69 -12.22
N SER A 1037 31.39 -10.67 -13.17
CA SER A 1037 31.17 -9.57 -14.13
C SER A 1037 30.47 -8.36 -13.49
N GLY A 1038 30.37 -7.26 -14.25
CA GLY A 1038 29.58 -6.07 -13.91
C GLY A 1038 30.41 -4.82 -13.56
N PRO A 1039 29.77 -3.65 -13.40
CA PRO A 1039 30.47 -2.37 -13.29
C PRO A 1039 31.15 -2.23 -11.93
N PHE A 1040 32.39 -1.72 -11.91
CA PHE A 1040 33.17 -1.60 -10.69
C PHE A 1040 33.92 -0.25 -10.70
N PRO A 1041 33.29 0.84 -10.20
CA PRO A 1041 33.78 2.21 -10.41
C PRO A 1041 35.21 2.46 -9.88
N THR A 1042 35.59 1.82 -8.77
CA THR A 1042 36.92 1.96 -8.16
C THR A 1042 37.94 0.88 -8.58
N GLU A 1043 37.65 0.09 -9.62
CA GLU A 1043 38.56 -0.97 -10.09
C GLU A 1043 39.91 -0.41 -10.54
N ILE A 1044 40.99 -1.05 -10.08
CA ILE A 1044 42.36 -0.74 -10.50
C ILE A 1044 42.80 -1.81 -11.49
N LEU A 1045 42.91 -1.42 -12.76
CA LEU A 1045 43.43 -2.30 -13.80
C LEU A 1045 44.97 -2.30 -13.78
N GLY A 1046 45.58 -3.48 -13.87
CA GLY A 1046 47.04 -3.67 -13.88
C GLY A 1046 47.68 -3.67 -12.48
N GLN A 1047 48.94 -3.22 -12.41
CA GLN A 1047 49.87 -3.51 -11.30
C GLN A 1047 49.33 -3.14 -9.90
N GLY A 1048 48.64 -2.01 -9.73
CA GLY A 1048 48.09 -1.63 -8.43
C GLY A 1048 46.99 -2.58 -7.92
N GLY A 1049 46.12 -3.05 -8.82
CA GLY A 1049 45.10 -4.05 -8.50
C GLY A 1049 45.70 -5.44 -8.28
N ASP A 1050 46.80 -5.76 -8.96
CA ASP A 1050 47.53 -7.01 -8.76
C ASP A 1050 48.23 -7.06 -7.40
N LEU A 1051 48.83 -5.95 -6.94
CA LEU A 1051 49.42 -5.83 -5.59
C LEU A 1051 48.38 -6.13 -4.50
N LEU A 1052 47.22 -5.46 -4.55
CA LEU A 1052 46.10 -5.72 -3.63
C LEU A 1052 45.62 -7.19 -3.71
N ARG A 1053 45.59 -7.77 -4.92
CA ARG A 1053 45.16 -9.17 -5.10
C ARG A 1053 46.12 -10.16 -4.47
N PHE A 1054 47.44 -9.97 -4.63
CA PHE A 1054 48.44 -10.87 -4.07
C PHE A 1054 48.60 -10.70 -2.56
N ALA A 1055 48.75 -9.48 -2.06
CA ALA A 1055 48.84 -9.23 -0.62
C ALA A 1055 47.56 -9.68 0.11
N GLY A 1056 46.39 -9.36 -0.45
CA GLY A 1056 45.09 -9.77 0.11
C GLY A 1056 44.70 -11.24 -0.11
N GLN A 1057 45.51 -12.03 -0.83
CA GLN A 1057 45.20 -13.42 -1.23
C GLN A 1057 43.80 -13.55 -1.86
N GLU A 1058 43.49 -12.63 -2.78
CA GLU A 1058 42.14 -12.47 -3.34
C GLU A 1058 41.87 -13.43 -4.50
N PHE A 1059 41.81 -14.71 -4.15
CA PHE A 1059 41.44 -15.82 -5.01
C PHE A 1059 40.25 -16.58 -4.40
N GLY A 1060 39.34 -17.07 -5.24
CA GLY A 1060 38.17 -17.84 -4.78
C GLY A 1060 38.57 -19.16 -4.14
N THR A 1061 38.07 -19.43 -2.92
CA THR A 1061 38.48 -20.59 -2.09
C THR A 1061 38.14 -21.95 -2.72
N THR A 1062 37.04 -22.07 -3.47
CA THR A 1062 36.70 -23.29 -4.21
C THR A 1062 37.21 -23.27 -5.66
N THR A 1063 37.18 -22.12 -6.32
CA THR A 1063 37.33 -22.02 -7.79
C THR A 1063 38.70 -21.55 -8.25
N GLY A 1064 39.55 -21.05 -7.35
CA GLY A 1064 40.85 -20.44 -7.66
C GLY A 1064 40.77 -19.15 -8.47
N ARG A 1065 39.56 -18.65 -8.81
CA ARG A 1065 39.41 -17.49 -9.69
C ARG A 1065 39.96 -16.21 -9.03
N PRO A 1066 40.77 -15.40 -9.73
CA PRO A 1066 41.23 -14.11 -9.21
C PRO A 1066 40.05 -13.17 -9.04
N ARG A 1067 40.01 -12.43 -7.92
CA ARG A 1067 39.06 -11.34 -7.73
C ARG A 1067 39.55 -10.06 -8.42
N ARG A 1068 38.60 -9.28 -8.92
CA ARG A 1068 38.84 -7.88 -9.33
C ARG A 1068 39.05 -7.07 -8.05
N CYS A 1069 40.01 -6.15 -8.06
CA CYS A 1069 40.43 -5.38 -6.89
C CYS A 1069 40.41 -3.88 -7.21
N GLY A 1070 40.02 -3.06 -6.23
CA GLY A 1070 39.84 -1.63 -6.39
C GLY A 1070 39.99 -0.87 -5.07
N TRP A 1071 40.05 0.46 -5.15
CA TRP A 1071 40.10 1.31 -3.97
C TRP A 1071 38.79 1.26 -3.15
N LEU A 1072 38.83 1.66 -1.89
CA LEU A 1072 37.61 1.71 -1.07
C LEU A 1072 36.62 2.73 -1.64
N ASP A 1073 35.44 2.25 -2.01
CA ASP A 1073 34.35 3.07 -2.57
C ASP A 1073 33.45 3.58 -1.44
N ILE A 1074 33.58 4.87 -1.14
CA ILE A 1074 32.82 5.53 -0.07
C ILE A 1074 31.39 5.82 -0.52
N VAL A 1075 31.13 6.04 -1.80
CA VAL A 1075 29.77 6.29 -2.31
C VAL A 1075 28.92 5.03 -2.18
N ALA A 1076 29.45 3.88 -2.59
CA ALA A 1076 28.82 2.57 -2.39
C ALA A 1076 28.66 2.23 -0.89
N LEU A 1077 29.68 2.49 -0.07
CA LEU A 1077 29.63 2.24 1.37
C LEU A 1077 28.56 3.08 2.08
N LYS A 1078 28.42 4.38 1.75
CA LYS A 1078 27.38 5.25 2.30
C LYS A 1078 25.98 4.79 1.94
N TYR A 1079 25.75 4.42 0.68
CA TYR A 1079 24.50 3.83 0.21
C TYR A 1079 24.18 2.53 0.96
N CYS A 1080 25.17 1.65 1.13
CA CYS A 1080 25.02 0.42 1.93
C CYS A 1080 24.69 0.69 3.41
N CYS A 1081 25.30 1.71 4.03
CA CYS A 1081 24.99 2.11 5.40
C CYS A 1081 23.55 2.64 5.53
N GLN A 1082 23.05 3.38 4.53
CA GLN A 1082 21.66 3.87 4.50
C GLN A 1082 20.64 2.73 4.40
N ILE A 1083 20.92 1.69 3.63
CA ILE A 1083 20.03 0.52 3.49
C ILE A 1083 19.95 -0.29 4.79
N ASN A 1084 21.09 -0.49 5.46
CA ASN A 1084 21.17 -1.43 6.58
C ASN A 1084 21.06 -0.77 7.96
N GLY A 1085 21.29 0.53 8.10
CA GLY A 1085 21.28 1.21 9.40
C GLY A 1085 22.37 0.69 10.35
N PHE A 1086 23.62 0.59 9.88
CA PHE A 1086 24.71 0.04 10.69
C PHE A 1086 24.98 0.86 11.95
N SER A 1087 25.03 0.18 13.09
CA SER A 1087 25.45 0.71 14.39
C SER A 1087 26.95 1.00 14.43
N SER A 1088 27.73 0.17 13.75
CA SER A 1088 29.18 0.20 13.72
C SER A 1088 29.73 -0.59 12.53
N LEU A 1089 31.01 -0.39 12.24
CA LEU A 1089 31.73 -1.06 11.16
C LEU A 1089 32.88 -1.91 11.69
N ASN A 1090 33.21 -2.95 10.92
CA ASN A 1090 34.43 -3.74 11.05
C ASN A 1090 35.29 -3.55 9.80
N LEU A 1091 36.41 -2.83 9.93
CA LEU A 1091 37.34 -2.56 8.84
C LEU A 1091 38.36 -3.69 8.71
N THR A 1092 38.18 -4.59 7.75
CA THR A 1092 39.02 -5.79 7.59
C THR A 1092 40.13 -5.62 6.56
N LYS A 1093 41.18 -6.45 6.70
CA LYS A 1093 42.35 -6.49 5.81
C LYS A 1093 43.07 -5.14 5.68
N LEU A 1094 43.16 -4.40 6.78
CA LEU A 1094 43.92 -3.15 6.81
C LEU A 1094 45.41 -3.42 6.54
N ASP A 1095 45.91 -4.56 7.01
CA ASP A 1095 47.27 -5.09 6.80
C ASP A 1095 47.69 -5.16 5.32
N VAL A 1096 46.75 -5.39 4.40
CA VAL A 1096 47.01 -5.49 2.96
C VAL A 1096 47.46 -4.17 2.33
N LEU A 1097 47.14 -3.03 2.96
CA LEU A 1097 47.53 -1.71 2.46
C LEU A 1097 48.94 -1.29 2.93
N SER A 1098 49.63 -2.13 3.71
CA SER A 1098 50.85 -1.74 4.43
C SER A 1098 52.00 -1.30 3.55
N ASP A 1099 52.21 -1.95 2.40
CA ASP A 1099 53.35 -1.66 1.51
C ASP A 1099 53.10 -0.49 0.54
N LEU A 1100 51.94 0.17 0.62
CA LEU A 1100 51.55 1.25 -0.28
C LEU A 1100 52.10 2.60 0.22
N ALA A 1101 52.62 3.41 -0.71
CA ALA A 1101 53.04 4.78 -0.42
C ALA A 1101 51.87 5.77 -0.34
N GLU A 1102 50.84 5.56 -1.17
CA GLU A 1102 49.60 6.33 -1.22
C GLU A 1102 48.40 5.39 -1.32
N ILE A 1103 47.30 5.78 -0.70
CA ILE A 1103 46.03 5.03 -0.65
C ILE A 1103 44.92 5.96 -1.11
N GLN A 1104 44.01 5.50 -1.96
CA GLN A 1104 42.90 6.33 -2.46
C GLN A 1104 41.54 5.89 -1.91
N LEU A 1105 40.64 6.85 -1.73
CA LEU A 1105 39.22 6.66 -1.39
C LEU A 1105 38.35 7.25 -2.50
N GLY A 1106 37.42 6.48 -3.06
CA GLY A 1106 36.44 6.98 -4.04
C GLY A 1106 35.32 7.74 -3.34
N VAL A 1107 35.42 9.06 -3.24
CA VAL A 1107 34.57 9.90 -2.36
C VAL A 1107 33.36 10.53 -3.06
N SER A 1108 33.41 10.67 -4.39
CA SER A 1108 32.37 11.31 -5.20
C SER A 1108 32.28 10.66 -6.58
N TYR A 1109 31.09 10.64 -7.16
CA TYR A 1109 30.83 10.17 -8.52
C TYR A 1109 30.38 11.33 -9.40
N LYS A 1110 30.98 11.45 -10.59
CA LYS A 1110 30.57 12.42 -11.61
C LYS A 1110 30.20 11.73 -12.92
N LEU A 1111 29.20 12.28 -13.61
CA LEU A 1111 28.89 11.92 -14.98
C LEU A 1111 30.02 12.37 -15.93
N PRO A 1112 30.09 11.86 -17.18
CA PRO A 1112 31.08 12.28 -18.17
C PRO A 1112 31.17 13.79 -18.39
N ASP A 1113 30.04 14.50 -18.26
CA ASP A 1113 29.87 15.96 -18.38
C ASP A 1113 30.32 16.77 -17.14
N GLY A 1114 30.67 16.10 -16.04
CA GLY A 1114 31.09 16.71 -14.77
C GLY A 1114 29.99 16.86 -13.72
N THR A 1115 28.73 16.53 -14.02
CA THR A 1115 27.60 16.61 -13.09
C THR A 1115 27.79 15.62 -11.94
N ALA A 1116 27.71 16.09 -10.69
CA ALA A 1116 27.83 15.26 -9.50
C ALA A 1116 26.59 14.37 -9.28
N VAL A 1117 26.81 13.09 -9.01
CA VAL A 1117 25.75 12.11 -8.73
C VAL A 1117 25.54 12.01 -7.21
N LYS A 1118 24.29 12.17 -6.76
CA LYS A 1118 23.97 12.34 -5.33
C LYS A 1118 23.98 11.04 -4.50
N SER A 1119 23.87 9.89 -5.14
CA SER A 1119 23.83 8.56 -4.49
C SER A 1119 24.26 7.47 -5.49
N PHE A 1120 24.42 6.24 -5.03
CA PHE A 1120 24.76 5.10 -5.88
C PHE A 1120 23.64 4.84 -6.91
N PRO A 1121 23.93 4.80 -8.22
CA PRO A 1121 22.89 4.67 -9.24
C PRO A 1121 22.50 3.21 -9.52
N ALA A 1122 21.20 2.99 -9.77
CA ALA A 1122 20.67 1.68 -10.18
C ALA A 1122 20.89 1.37 -11.68
N ASP A 1123 21.08 2.38 -12.53
CA ASP A 1123 21.40 2.17 -13.95
C ASP A 1123 22.87 1.78 -14.13
N LEU A 1124 23.11 0.53 -14.54
CA LEU A 1124 24.44 0.03 -14.83
C LEU A 1124 25.16 0.84 -15.92
N ARG A 1125 24.45 1.35 -16.93
CA ARG A 1125 25.09 2.16 -17.99
C ARG A 1125 25.64 3.46 -17.44
N LEU A 1126 24.92 4.06 -16.50
CA LEU A 1126 25.40 5.22 -15.77
C LEU A 1126 26.62 4.82 -14.95
N LEU A 1127 26.53 3.73 -14.17
CA LEU A 1127 27.58 3.20 -13.30
C LEU A 1127 28.90 2.86 -14.05
N GLU A 1128 28.82 2.39 -15.30
CA GLU A 1128 29.96 2.14 -16.20
C GLU A 1128 30.60 3.42 -16.76
N GLN A 1129 29.85 4.52 -16.83
CA GLN A 1129 30.30 5.79 -17.41
C GLN A 1129 30.73 6.83 -16.37
N LEU A 1130 30.62 6.49 -15.08
CA LEU A 1130 31.03 7.38 -13.99
C LEU A 1130 32.53 7.63 -14.00
N LYS A 1131 32.89 8.87 -13.70
CA LYS A 1131 34.22 9.27 -13.26
C LYS A 1131 34.20 9.31 -11.73
N VAL A 1132 35.01 8.50 -11.08
CA VAL A 1132 35.22 8.56 -9.63
C VAL A 1132 36.19 9.70 -9.31
N GLU A 1133 35.83 10.52 -8.33
CA GLU A 1133 36.75 11.48 -7.72
C GLU A 1133 37.37 10.84 -6.47
N TYR A 1134 38.70 10.85 -6.42
CA TYR A 1134 39.48 10.22 -5.37
C TYR A 1134 40.05 11.23 -4.39
N GLU A 1135 39.99 10.89 -3.10
CA GLU A 1135 40.82 11.51 -2.07
C GLU A 1135 42.07 10.65 -1.86
N VAL A 1136 43.26 11.26 -1.88
CA VAL A 1136 44.54 10.57 -1.70
C VAL A 1136 45.04 10.78 -0.28
N LEU A 1137 45.37 9.69 0.40
CA LEU A 1137 45.89 9.64 1.76
C LEU A 1137 47.29 9.00 1.78
N PRO A 1138 48.19 9.42 2.68
CA PRO A 1138 49.49 8.78 2.82
C PRO A 1138 49.33 7.34 3.33
N GLY A 1139 50.07 6.39 2.74
CA GLY A 1139 50.24 5.05 3.29
C GLY A 1139 51.32 5.02 4.39
N TRP A 1140 51.56 3.85 4.99
CA TRP A 1140 52.43 3.72 6.18
C TRP A 1140 53.69 2.86 6.02
N GLN A 1141 53.82 2.09 4.94
CA GLN A 1141 55.06 1.36 4.57
C GLN A 1141 55.70 0.56 5.73
N THR A 1142 54.85 -0.06 6.57
CA THR A 1142 55.22 -0.77 7.80
C THR A 1142 54.21 -1.87 8.08
N ASP A 1143 54.65 -3.08 8.43
CA ASP A 1143 53.73 -4.16 8.84
C ASP A 1143 52.96 -3.80 10.14
N ILE A 1144 51.66 -4.05 10.14
CA ILE A 1144 50.75 -3.85 11.28
C ILE A 1144 50.13 -5.16 11.81
N SER A 1145 50.52 -6.33 11.27
CA SER A 1145 49.94 -7.63 11.61
C SER A 1145 50.10 -8.06 13.07
N SER A 1146 51.07 -7.47 13.76
CA SER A 1146 51.35 -7.67 15.19
C SER A 1146 50.68 -6.64 16.11
N ALA A 1147 50.05 -5.58 15.59
CA ALA A 1147 49.35 -4.58 16.41
C ALA A 1147 48.15 -5.19 17.15
N ARG A 1148 47.89 -4.79 18.39
CA ARG A 1148 46.79 -5.33 19.22
C ARG A 1148 45.93 -4.25 19.89
N SER A 1149 46.42 -3.01 19.99
CA SER A 1149 45.64 -1.83 20.38
C SER A 1149 45.55 -0.81 19.24
N TYR A 1150 44.53 0.06 19.25
CA TYR A 1150 44.39 1.12 18.25
C TYR A 1150 45.56 2.11 18.28
N SER A 1151 46.14 2.34 19.47
CA SER A 1151 47.33 3.16 19.67
C SER A 1151 48.60 2.62 19.01
N ASP A 1152 48.71 1.31 18.77
CA ASP A 1152 49.88 0.69 18.13
C ASP A 1152 49.93 0.96 16.62
N LEU A 1153 48.79 1.31 16.00
CA LEU A 1153 48.71 1.56 14.57
C LEU A 1153 49.51 2.83 14.18
N PRO A 1154 50.23 2.84 13.05
CA PRO A 1154 50.85 4.05 12.51
C PRO A 1154 49.85 5.19 12.35
N LYS A 1155 50.28 6.44 12.52
CA LYS A 1155 49.37 7.61 12.45
C LYS A 1155 48.64 7.75 11.12
N ALA A 1156 49.25 7.33 10.01
CA ALA A 1156 48.58 7.27 8.71
C ALA A 1156 47.46 6.21 8.67
N ALA A 1157 47.66 5.03 9.28
CA ALA A 1157 46.64 3.99 9.41
C ALA A 1157 45.49 4.43 10.35
N GLN A 1158 45.80 5.09 11.48
CA GLN A 1158 44.79 5.71 12.34
C GLN A 1158 43.95 6.73 11.56
N ARG A 1159 44.61 7.62 10.81
CA ARG A 1159 43.93 8.63 9.98
C ARG A 1159 43.07 8.02 8.86
N TYR A 1160 43.48 6.89 8.29
CA TYR A 1160 42.69 6.15 7.31
C TYR A 1160 41.36 5.65 7.91
N VAL A 1161 41.41 5.06 9.12
CA VAL A 1161 40.22 4.63 9.87
C VAL A 1161 39.31 5.82 10.18
N GLU A 1162 39.86 6.88 10.78
CA GLU A 1162 39.11 8.11 11.12
C GLU A 1162 38.45 8.73 9.89
N ARG A 1163 39.14 8.76 8.75
CA ARG A 1163 38.61 9.38 7.52
C ARG A 1163 37.42 8.61 6.95
N ILE A 1164 37.39 7.28 7.07
CA ILE A 1164 36.23 6.47 6.69
C ILE A 1164 35.03 6.79 7.60
N GLU A 1165 35.25 6.90 8.91
CA GLU A 1165 34.19 7.30 9.87
C GLU A 1165 33.65 8.70 9.57
N GLU A 1166 34.52 9.69 9.37
CA GLU A 1166 34.16 11.07 8.99
C GLU A 1166 33.28 11.12 7.73
N LEU A 1167 33.63 10.33 6.71
CA LEU A 1167 32.94 10.35 5.42
C LEU A 1167 31.61 9.58 5.45
N VAL A 1168 31.56 8.46 6.18
CA VAL A 1168 30.40 7.55 6.20
C VAL A 1168 29.37 7.94 7.26
N GLY A 1169 29.83 8.46 8.41
CA GLY A 1169 28.98 8.79 9.56
C GLY A 1169 28.67 7.61 10.50
N VAL A 1170 29.41 6.50 10.38
CA VAL A 1170 29.27 5.29 11.21
C VAL A 1170 30.65 4.94 11.82
N PRO A 1171 30.75 4.68 13.15
CA PRO A 1171 32.03 4.41 13.81
C PRO A 1171 32.59 3.02 13.45
N ILE A 1172 33.91 2.88 13.42
CA ILE A 1172 34.61 1.60 13.25
C ILE A 1172 35.00 1.09 14.64
N HIS A 1173 34.35 0.04 15.14
CA HIS A 1173 34.66 -0.56 16.44
C HIS A 1173 35.65 -1.74 16.35
N TYR A 1174 35.80 -2.32 15.15
CA TYR A 1174 36.63 -3.50 14.92
C TYR A 1174 37.56 -3.26 13.72
N ILE A 1175 38.84 -3.61 13.84
CA ILE A 1175 39.83 -3.44 12.78
C ILE A 1175 40.62 -4.75 12.61
N GLY A 1176 40.46 -5.40 11.46
CA GLY A 1176 41.15 -6.64 11.10
C GLY A 1176 42.50 -6.36 10.48
N ILE A 1177 43.57 -6.81 11.15
CA ILE A 1177 44.98 -6.66 10.75
C ILE A 1177 45.65 -8.01 10.42
N GLY A 1178 44.84 -9.01 10.05
CA GLY A 1178 45.35 -10.31 9.58
C GLY A 1178 44.27 -11.41 9.58
N PRO A 1179 44.62 -12.64 9.15
CA PRO A 1179 43.66 -13.75 9.04
C PRO A 1179 43.39 -14.50 10.36
N GLY A 1180 44.32 -14.46 11.33
CA GLY A 1180 44.20 -15.17 12.61
C GLY A 1180 43.07 -14.64 13.50
N ARG A 1181 42.54 -15.48 14.41
CA ARG A 1181 41.43 -15.14 15.31
C ARG A 1181 41.74 -13.96 16.23
N ASP A 1182 42.98 -13.87 16.70
CA ASP A 1182 43.53 -12.84 17.59
C ASP A 1182 43.91 -11.53 16.87
N ALA A 1183 44.02 -11.55 15.54
CA ALA A 1183 44.44 -10.42 14.71
C ALA A 1183 43.32 -9.38 14.49
N LEU A 1184 42.65 -8.95 15.57
CA LEU A 1184 41.55 -7.98 15.57
C LEU A 1184 41.79 -6.93 16.67
N ILE A 1185 41.78 -5.65 16.28
CA ILE A 1185 41.86 -4.51 17.20
C ILE A 1185 40.44 -4.00 17.48
N TYR A 1186 40.19 -3.62 18.74
CA TYR A 1186 38.97 -2.97 19.19
C TYR A 1186 39.20 -1.46 19.36
N LYS A 1187 38.16 -0.65 19.15
CA LYS A 1187 38.17 0.82 19.27
C LYS A 1187 36.92 1.31 20.02
#